data_AF-A0A558AC93-F1
#
_entry.id   AF-A0A558AC93-F1
#
_cell.length_a   1.000
_cell.length_b   1.000
_cell.length_c   1.000
_cell.angle_alpha   90.00
_cell.angle_beta   90.00
_cell.angle_gamma   90.00
#
_symmetry.space_group_name_H-M   'P 1'
#
loop_
_entity.id
_entity.type
_entity.pdbx_description
1 polymer ?
#
loop_
_entity_poly.entity_id
_entity_poly.type
_entity_poly.pdbx_seq_one_letter_code
_entity_poly.pdbx_strand_id
1 'polypeptide(L)'
;MARPTPRPAPVTNTICSESSTTGPSHEPKPPCDGGAVTVRDNFTDRLQFPQDDHHQGYLAVTPAGGAPLAGPGLAESCRNLWGRFCSSDPGLTQLRLAGRSAVGVAVGVAVGYLGAQLTGQPVLIPILLCAVLSMNITFSVAEPARSSRLVTVALMPLPVALAMLLATSLTAHRPAALAGFVGVMFVAVYIRRFGPRFFAYGLVGWMSYFMTMFTGLRIGQLPAMLLVVGLETVAMAVLQVLVFRHRPNRVLLRMTRAFQARVSALAETSLAQVAGTRPGGRVDRAQRIGLIRLNESALLIDGQLGMAGSLPEGHSEEAVRHELLAAEFAIGTISAAATQLRAQRGTTGAREPADVRAALTALSRGDLDAAAAAGERLSALGVNSGSAYAATAAAYRLGTSILDLVRALRNLTAAPAGPGSTRQVPFTPSVVLFNGRLPGAGPLAGELGGEPGTGLRALPARMRLTTRQAFQVALAGGLAIGVGSLINEQRYYWAVLACFMAFTGTATAAETISKAADRALGTLVGVGVATLFASLTHGNLVGVMIVVLGSILVGFFLMRFTYALAVVFMTTMVAQLYEVLHEFSAGLLLLRLEETAAGAVVGCVVAVCFLPTSTRRVARMARRRFLVATAELLAGTGARLRGGRGLGADLRASARAADAALQQLLTVTRPWTLPALFGSESPFPGARDLRQRMAMYSLLADQARSLAVLVHLAPRPDVHLAGTLARICDLLGERVRALSAGTALPPGTAEVSRRLDTVGLTLVSWYGVTDEGPRRILAQLRHLDETTGRIAAGGPGSGTPPPPPEPPAVRSPTEPVPDTPRARPATNRCTANSIRGLVSRPDHRPTRAVVTLIDRYGRQAARAETDHHGRYALTPRRAGVYLLVCTPSEPVATPGARTAPHATAVVAMDEPVTCDIVLPGEHPATLGCEDGTEAAFRHTSET
;
A
#
# COMPACT_ATOMS: atom_id res chain seq x y z
N MET A 1 41.09 17.61 -20.04
CA MET A 1 42.20 18.52 -20.39
C MET A 1 41.60 19.69 -21.16
N ALA A 2 41.95 20.96 -20.97
CA ALA A 2 42.69 21.61 -19.88
C ALA A 2 42.19 23.08 -19.75
N ARG A 3 42.49 23.77 -18.64
CA ARG A 3 42.37 25.25 -18.56
C ARG A 3 43.62 25.91 -19.19
N PRO A 4 43.58 27.20 -19.52
CA PRO A 4 43.97 28.20 -18.52
C PRO A 4 43.05 29.44 -18.43
N THR A 5 43.10 30.10 -17.28
CA THR A 5 42.65 31.49 -17.06
C THR A 5 43.88 32.40 -16.99
N PRO A 6 43.73 33.71 -17.23
CA PRO A 6 44.03 34.65 -16.14
C PRO A 6 43.04 35.82 -16.00
N ARG A 7 43.14 36.53 -14.87
CA ARG A 7 42.59 37.89 -14.63
C ARG A 7 43.75 38.91 -14.69
N PRO A 8 43.45 40.21 -14.85
CA PRO A 8 43.53 41.11 -13.69
C PRO A 8 42.29 42.02 -13.50
N ALA A 9 42.36 42.93 -12.52
CA ALA A 9 41.43 44.04 -12.22
C ALA A 9 42.22 45.40 -12.39
N PRO A 10 41.85 46.61 -11.88
CA PRO A 10 40.77 47.05 -10.99
C PRO A 10 40.06 48.38 -11.45
N VAL A 11 39.95 49.40 -10.57
CA VAL A 11 39.35 50.78 -10.73
C VAL A 11 37.80 50.81 -10.59
N THR A 12 37.17 51.07 -9.43
CA THR A 12 37.06 52.24 -8.51
C THR A 12 36.16 53.40 -8.94
N ASN A 13 35.13 53.71 -8.12
CA ASN A 13 34.93 55.03 -7.50
C ASN A 13 33.97 54.96 -6.29
N THR A 14 33.88 56.05 -5.51
CA THR A 14 33.40 56.08 -4.10
C THR A 14 32.76 57.46 -3.78
N ILE A 15 32.37 57.74 -2.51
CA ILE A 15 32.02 59.06 -1.90
C ILE A 15 30.59 59.56 -2.23
N CYS A 16 29.75 60.10 -1.31
CA CYS A 16 29.71 60.20 0.18
C CYS A 16 28.22 60.29 0.65
N SER A 17 27.82 59.99 1.90
CA SER A 17 27.65 60.88 3.09
C SER A 17 27.15 62.33 2.80
N GLU A 18 26.31 63.01 3.59
CA GLU A 18 25.90 62.94 5.02
C GLU A 18 24.37 63.29 5.18
N SER A 19 23.68 63.69 6.27
CA SER A 19 23.99 64.17 7.65
C SER A 19 22.91 63.74 8.70
N SER A 20 22.33 64.65 9.52
CA SER A 20 21.51 64.34 10.73
C SER A 20 20.66 65.50 11.29
N THR A 21 19.47 65.25 11.91
CA THR A 21 18.76 66.21 12.81
C THR A 21 17.67 65.62 13.75
N THR A 22 17.86 65.79 15.08
CA THR A 22 16.92 66.22 16.18
C THR A 22 15.45 65.73 16.38
N GLY A 23 15.04 65.54 17.67
CA GLY A 23 13.66 65.23 18.19
C GLY A 23 12.85 66.47 18.67
N PRO A 24 12.02 66.47 19.79
CA PRO A 24 11.82 65.48 20.88
C PRO A 24 10.36 65.36 21.51
N SER A 25 10.22 64.82 22.74
CA SER A 25 9.06 64.83 23.71
C SER A 25 7.87 63.85 23.48
N HIS A 26 7.04 63.39 24.46
CA HIS A 26 6.83 63.70 25.91
C HIS A 26 6.51 62.43 26.79
N GLU A 27 6.05 62.62 28.04
CA GLU A 27 5.96 61.70 29.24
C GLU A 27 4.52 61.16 29.56
N PRO A 28 4.16 60.53 30.74
CA PRO A 28 4.80 59.52 31.64
C PRO A 28 3.86 58.34 32.11
N LYS A 29 4.29 57.58 33.13
CA LYS A 29 3.60 56.56 34.01
C LYS A 29 2.80 57.25 35.19
N PRO A 30 2.19 56.61 36.26
CA PRO A 30 2.42 55.28 36.89
C PRO A 30 1.16 54.41 37.31
N PRO A 31 0.81 54.02 38.58
CA PRO A 31 0.81 52.59 39.02
C PRO A 31 -0.39 52.10 39.92
N CYS A 32 -0.17 51.01 40.70
CA CYS A 32 -0.89 50.54 41.93
C CYS A 32 -2.24 49.77 41.76
N ASP A 33 -2.67 48.85 42.65
CA ASP A 33 -1.98 48.15 43.77
C ASP A 33 -2.68 46.83 44.22
N GLY A 34 -2.01 46.07 45.10
CA GLY A 34 -2.62 45.06 46.00
C GLY A 34 -2.95 43.67 45.40
N GLY A 35 -3.08 42.60 46.19
CA GLY A 35 -2.84 42.45 47.64
C GLY A 35 -3.17 41.01 48.08
N ALA A 36 -2.34 40.37 48.92
CA ALA A 36 -2.48 38.95 49.26
C ALA A 36 -3.20 38.71 50.60
N VAL A 37 -4.07 37.70 50.64
CA VAL A 37 -4.64 37.10 51.88
C VAL A 37 -4.58 35.58 51.76
N THR A 38 -4.29 34.91 52.88
CA THR A 38 -4.05 33.46 52.98
C THR A 38 -5.21 32.75 53.72
N VAL A 39 -4.98 31.48 54.13
CA VAL A 39 -5.84 30.59 54.96
C VAL A 39 -6.90 29.78 54.18
N ARG A 40 -7.15 28.49 54.44
CA ARG A 40 -6.31 27.34 54.88
C ARG A 40 -7.15 26.04 54.77
N ASP A 41 -6.49 24.90 54.53
CA ASP A 41 -6.89 23.51 54.82
C ASP A 41 -8.17 22.88 54.21
N ASN A 42 -7.93 21.67 53.66
CA ASN A 42 -8.76 20.45 53.64
C ASN A 42 -9.70 20.07 52.47
N PHE A 43 -9.68 18.74 52.20
CA PHE A 43 -10.51 17.91 51.33
C PHE A 43 -10.59 18.23 49.82
N THR A 44 -9.67 17.65 49.05
CA THR A 44 -9.99 16.91 47.80
C THR A 44 -8.84 15.99 47.40
N ASP A 45 -8.85 14.76 47.90
CA ASP A 45 -8.01 13.67 47.37
C ASP A 45 -8.84 12.82 46.38
N ARG A 46 -8.16 12.18 45.41
CA ARG A 46 -8.70 11.52 44.20
C ARG A 46 -9.29 12.46 43.14
N LEU A 47 -8.43 12.99 42.24
CA LEU A 47 -8.63 13.02 40.77
C LEU A 47 -7.47 13.74 40.04
N GLN A 48 -6.27 13.14 40.02
CA GLN A 48 -5.20 13.62 39.13
C GLN A 48 -5.32 12.99 37.74
N PHE A 49 -5.85 13.77 36.80
CA PHE A 49 -5.81 13.47 35.37
C PHE A 49 -4.38 13.67 34.81
N PRO A 50 -3.84 12.75 34.01
CA PRO A 50 -2.72 13.08 33.13
C PRO A 50 -3.19 14.10 32.09
N GLN A 51 -2.50 15.24 31.98
CA GLN A 51 -2.74 16.20 30.88
C GLN A 51 -2.15 15.65 29.57
N ASP A 52 -2.96 14.87 28.85
CA ASP A 52 -2.62 14.36 27.53
C ASP A 52 -2.86 15.46 26.47
N ASP A 53 -1.81 16.21 26.11
CA ASP A 53 -1.84 17.22 25.06
C ASP A 53 -2.26 16.59 23.71
N HIS A 54 -3.51 16.82 23.31
CA HIS A 54 -4.19 16.07 22.24
C HIS A 54 -4.84 16.95 21.16
N HIS A 55 -4.14 18.00 20.72
CA HIS A 55 -4.56 18.76 19.54
C HIS A 55 -4.38 17.98 18.23
N GLN A 56 -5.47 17.43 17.71
CA GLN A 56 -5.52 16.90 16.34
C GLN A 56 -5.65 18.05 15.33
N GLY A 57 -4.60 18.27 14.54
CA GLY A 57 -4.63 19.16 13.38
C GLY A 57 -3.63 18.70 12.32
N TYR A 58 -4.07 18.60 11.06
CA TYR A 58 -3.22 18.19 9.93
C TYR A 58 -2.36 19.37 9.42
N LEU A 59 -1.44 19.85 10.25
CA LEU A 59 -0.44 20.87 9.88
C LEU A 59 0.99 20.42 10.20
N ALA A 60 1.98 21.21 9.75
CA ALA A 60 3.36 20.79 9.63
C ALA A 60 4.08 20.60 10.99
N VAL A 61 4.82 19.50 11.12
CA VAL A 61 5.78 19.32 12.22
C VAL A 61 7.08 20.04 11.87
N THR A 62 7.26 21.23 12.45
CA THR A 62 8.55 21.90 12.58
C THR A 62 9.34 21.30 13.75
N PRO A 63 10.69 21.30 13.70
CA PRO A 63 11.51 20.97 14.86
C PRO A 63 11.56 22.16 15.82
N ALA A 64 11.36 21.92 17.11
CA ALA A 64 11.55 22.89 18.18
C ALA A 64 12.66 22.40 19.13
N GLY A 65 13.46 23.34 19.67
CA GLY A 65 14.44 23.06 20.72
C GLY A 65 15.74 22.39 20.25
N GLY A 66 16.70 23.18 19.75
CA GLY A 66 18.06 22.75 19.46
C GLY A 66 18.95 23.92 19.07
N ALA A 67 20.22 23.92 19.49
CA ALA A 67 21.18 24.98 19.19
C ALA A 67 21.41 25.15 17.68
N PRO A 68 21.72 26.38 17.19
CA PRO A 68 21.68 26.70 15.77
C PRO A 68 22.83 26.08 14.96
N LEU A 69 22.62 24.85 14.51
CA LEU A 69 23.27 24.36 13.28
C LEU A 69 22.83 25.25 12.12
N ALA A 70 23.78 25.70 11.31
CA ALA A 70 23.55 26.64 10.21
C ALA A 70 22.38 26.17 9.33
N GLY A 71 21.34 27.01 9.22
CA GLY A 71 20.08 26.62 8.61
C GLY A 71 20.22 26.27 7.13
N PRO A 72 19.54 25.21 6.63
CA PRO A 72 19.58 24.84 5.22
C PRO A 72 19.06 26.01 4.37
N GLY A 73 19.94 26.57 3.54
CA GLY A 73 19.68 27.81 2.79
C GLY A 73 18.39 27.74 1.98
N LEU A 74 17.78 28.88 1.67
CA LEU A 74 16.40 28.98 1.13
C LEU A 74 16.11 27.97 0.00
N ALA A 75 17.04 27.76 -0.94
CA ALA A 75 16.89 26.78 -2.01
C ALA A 75 16.77 25.32 -1.51
N GLU A 76 17.48 24.93 -0.46
CA GLU A 76 17.39 23.62 0.18
C GLU A 76 16.13 23.47 1.02
N SER A 77 15.77 24.49 1.81
CA SER A 77 14.49 24.54 2.53
C SER A 77 13.30 24.39 1.57
N CYS A 78 13.32 25.08 0.43
CA CYS A 78 12.31 24.93 -0.64
C CYS A 78 12.34 23.54 -1.30
N ARG A 79 13.51 22.93 -1.54
CA ARG A 79 13.60 21.53 -2.02
C ARG A 79 12.97 20.55 -1.03
N ASN A 80 13.22 20.72 0.26
CA ASN A 80 12.71 19.85 1.31
C ASN A 80 11.19 19.99 1.50
N LEU A 81 10.67 21.23 1.46
CA LEU A 81 9.22 21.49 1.45
C LEU A 81 8.56 20.91 0.19
N TRP A 82 9.15 21.10 -1.00
CA TRP A 82 8.64 20.54 -2.25
C TRP A 82 8.69 19.00 -2.27
N GLY A 83 9.72 18.38 -1.67
CA GLY A 83 9.80 16.93 -1.47
C GLY A 83 8.69 16.41 -0.55
N ARG A 84 8.41 17.10 0.56
CA ARG A 84 7.30 16.80 1.49
C ARG A 84 5.92 17.01 0.84
N PHE A 85 5.79 17.96 -0.07
CA PHE A 85 4.57 18.16 -0.87
C PHE A 85 4.39 17.04 -1.92
N CYS A 86 5.43 16.72 -2.69
CA CYS A 86 5.40 15.62 -3.67
C CYS A 86 5.17 14.25 -3.03
N SER A 87 5.70 14.03 -1.82
CA SER A 87 5.43 12.79 -1.05
C SER A 87 3.99 12.73 -0.53
N SER A 88 3.26 13.85 -0.49
CA SER A 88 1.84 13.91 -0.10
C SER A 88 0.89 13.65 -1.29
N ASP A 89 1.22 14.14 -2.49
CA ASP A 89 0.50 13.84 -3.74
C ASP A 89 1.40 13.19 -4.82
N PRO A 90 1.72 11.87 -4.71
CA PRO A 90 2.50 11.15 -5.71
C PRO A 90 1.93 11.30 -7.13
N GLY A 91 2.79 11.64 -8.10
CA GLY A 91 2.40 11.94 -9.47
C GLY A 91 1.89 13.39 -9.71
N LEU A 92 1.62 14.13 -8.62
CA LEU A 92 0.87 15.40 -8.61
C LEU A 92 -0.50 15.26 -9.31
N THR A 93 -1.22 14.16 -9.04
CA THR A 93 -2.46 13.83 -9.74
C THR A 93 -3.63 14.70 -9.30
N GLN A 94 -3.70 15.05 -8.00
CA GLN A 94 -4.79 15.86 -7.45
C GLN A 94 -4.55 17.35 -7.68
N LEU A 95 -3.30 17.83 -7.55
CA LEU A 95 -2.98 19.20 -7.94
C LEU A 95 -3.27 19.46 -9.43
N ARG A 96 -3.03 18.46 -10.30
CA ARG A 96 -3.41 18.51 -11.72
C ARG A 96 -4.92 18.47 -11.94
N LEU A 97 -5.66 17.65 -11.18
CA LEU A 97 -7.12 17.61 -11.28
C LEU A 97 -7.73 18.95 -10.85
N ALA A 98 -7.31 19.48 -9.70
CA ALA A 98 -7.75 20.75 -9.16
C ALA A 98 -7.39 21.94 -10.07
N GLY A 99 -6.15 21.99 -10.58
CA GLY A 99 -5.73 22.99 -11.56
C GLY A 99 -6.51 22.90 -12.87
N ARG A 100 -6.83 21.68 -13.35
CA ARG A 100 -7.73 21.48 -14.49
C ARG A 100 -9.13 21.98 -14.17
N SER A 101 -9.65 21.78 -12.95
CA SER A 101 -10.99 22.25 -12.55
C SER A 101 -11.06 23.77 -12.51
N ALA A 102 -10.11 24.43 -11.86
CA ALA A 102 -10.10 25.89 -11.72
C ALA A 102 -9.94 26.59 -13.08
N VAL A 103 -8.97 26.14 -13.91
CA VAL A 103 -8.79 26.68 -15.27
C VAL A 103 -9.97 26.31 -16.18
N GLY A 104 -10.52 25.11 -16.04
CA GLY A 104 -11.71 24.66 -16.77
C GLY A 104 -12.91 25.56 -16.51
N VAL A 105 -13.23 25.83 -15.24
CA VAL A 105 -14.32 26.73 -14.86
C VAL A 105 -14.05 28.16 -15.29
N ALA A 106 -12.81 28.68 -15.17
CA ALA A 106 -12.48 30.01 -15.66
C ALA A 106 -12.70 30.15 -17.18
N VAL A 107 -12.33 29.14 -17.96
CA VAL A 107 -12.61 29.08 -19.40
C VAL A 107 -14.12 28.95 -19.66
N GLY A 108 -14.84 28.12 -18.91
CA GLY A 108 -16.30 27.99 -19.02
C GLY A 108 -17.06 29.28 -18.73
N VAL A 109 -16.64 30.06 -17.73
CA VAL A 109 -17.21 31.39 -17.46
C VAL A 109 -16.97 32.33 -18.64
N ALA A 110 -15.77 32.33 -19.24
CA ALA A 110 -15.47 33.16 -20.41
C ALA A 110 -16.23 32.71 -21.68
N VAL A 111 -16.37 31.40 -21.91
CA VAL A 111 -17.14 30.83 -23.04
C VAL A 111 -18.62 31.06 -22.86
N GLY A 112 -19.15 30.94 -21.63
CA GLY A 112 -20.53 31.29 -21.31
C GLY A 112 -20.82 32.77 -21.53
N TYR A 113 -19.93 33.66 -21.07
CA TYR A 113 -20.03 35.11 -21.32
C TYR A 113 -20.04 35.43 -22.82
N LEU A 114 -19.08 34.90 -23.59
CA LEU A 114 -19.04 35.08 -25.04
C LEU A 114 -20.29 34.50 -25.72
N GLY A 115 -20.73 33.32 -25.30
CA GLY A 115 -21.93 32.65 -25.78
C GLY A 115 -23.21 33.44 -25.54
N ALA A 116 -23.31 34.14 -24.39
CA ALA A 116 -24.41 35.05 -24.11
C ALA A 116 -24.45 36.23 -25.10
N GLN A 117 -23.30 36.88 -25.32
CA GLN A 117 -23.17 37.98 -26.29
C GLN A 117 -23.50 37.53 -27.73
N LEU A 118 -23.04 36.35 -28.13
CA LEU A 118 -23.30 35.76 -29.47
C LEU A 118 -24.76 35.33 -29.69
N THR A 119 -25.55 35.12 -28.63
CA THR A 119 -26.92 34.58 -28.72
C THR A 119 -28.01 35.53 -28.19
N GLY A 120 -27.64 36.73 -27.71
CA GLY A 120 -28.56 37.70 -27.11
C GLY A 120 -29.23 37.21 -25.82
N GLN A 121 -28.66 36.20 -25.15
CA GLN A 121 -29.28 35.56 -23.98
C GLN A 121 -28.80 36.22 -22.66
N PRO A 122 -29.63 36.23 -21.60
CA PRO A 122 -29.23 36.76 -20.30
C PRO A 122 -27.96 36.09 -19.77
N VAL A 123 -26.90 36.88 -19.56
CA VAL A 123 -25.51 36.46 -19.32
C VAL A 123 -25.36 35.39 -18.23
N LEU A 124 -26.20 35.44 -17.19
CA LEU A 124 -26.20 34.49 -16.09
C LEU A 124 -26.44 33.02 -16.52
N ILE A 125 -27.32 32.77 -17.49
CA ILE A 125 -27.73 31.39 -17.86
C ILE A 125 -26.59 30.65 -18.58
N PRO A 126 -25.97 31.20 -19.66
CA PRO A 126 -24.78 30.61 -20.27
C PRO A 126 -23.59 30.45 -19.32
N ILE A 127 -23.30 31.45 -18.47
CA ILE A 127 -22.18 31.38 -17.52
C ILE A 127 -22.38 30.23 -16.52
N LEU A 128 -23.57 30.11 -15.92
CA LEU A 128 -23.86 29.04 -14.97
C LEU A 128 -23.79 27.66 -15.64
N LEU A 129 -24.40 27.53 -16.82
CA LEU A 129 -24.41 26.28 -17.59
C LEU A 129 -22.99 25.83 -17.96
N CYS A 130 -22.17 26.72 -18.52
CA CYS A 130 -20.78 26.42 -18.88
C CYS A 130 -19.93 26.11 -17.64
N ALA A 131 -19.93 26.96 -16.61
CA ALA A 131 -19.12 26.74 -15.40
C ALA A 131 -19.41 25.37 -14.74
N VAL A 132 -20.69 24.99 -14.65
CA VAL A 132 -21.09 23.67 -14.14
C VAL A 132 -20.69 22.54 -15.09
N LEU A 133 -20.77 22.75 -16.41
CA LEU A 133 -20.36 21.77 -17.43
C LEU A 133 -18.84 21.54 -17.42
N SER A 134 -18.00 22.58 -17.44
CA SER A 134 -16.54 22.48 -17.36
C SER A 134 -16.09 21.73 -16.12
N MET A 135 -16.71 22.02 -14.97
CA MET A 135 -16.44 21.36 -13.70
C MET A 135 -16.76 19.86 -13.77
N ASN A 136 -17.92 19.48 -14.31
CA ASN A 136 -18.35 18.07 -14.39
C ASN A 136 -17.57 17.27 -15.43
N ILE A 137 -17.28 17.84 -16.61
CA ILE A 137 -16.39 17.24 -17.62
C ILE A 137 -15.01 17.00 -17.00
N THR A 138 -14.47 18.00 -16.30
CA THR A 138 -13.15 17.92 -15.68
C THR A 138 -13.07 16.92 -14.52
N PHE A 139 -14.14 16.76 -13.74
CA PHE A 139 -14.19 15.76 -12.68
C PHE A 139 -14.38 14.33 -13.21
N SER A 140 -15.20 14.14 -14.24
CA SER A 140 -15.66 12.81 -14.66
C SER A 140 -14.89 12.17 -15.82
N VAL A 141 -14.30 12.97 -16.73
CA VAL A 141 -13.50 12.46 -17.85
C VAL A 141 -12.10 12.09 -17.34
N ALA A 142 -11.84 10.78 -17.25
CA ALA A 142 -10.69 10.18 -16.58
C ALA A 142 -9.88 9.20 -17.47
N GLU A 143 -10.28 9.00 -18.72
CA GLU A 143 -9.66 8.09 -19.69
C GLU A 143 -8.15 8.39 -19.86
N PRO A 144 -7.25 7.39 -19.72
CA PRO A 144 -5.81 7.60 -19.87
C PRO A 144 -5.39 7.79 -21.34
N ALA A 145 -5.99 7.04 -22.26
CA ALA A 145 -5.72 7.10 -23.69
C ALA A 145 -6.33 8.38 -24.32
N ARG A 146 -5.54 9.07 -25.17
CA ARG A 146 -5.96 10.33 -25.79
C ARG A 146 -7.17 10.16 -26.72
N SER A 147 -7.20 9.10 -27.51
CA SER A 147 -8.32 8.78 -28.41
C SER A 147 -9.62 8.53 -27.63
N SER A 148 -9.59 7.66 -26.62
CA SER A 148 -10.76 7.39 -25.77
C SER A 148 -11.26 8.63 -25.05
N ARG A 149 -10.35 9.50 -24.58
CA ARG A 149 -10.69 10.78 -23.96
C ARG A 149 -11.34 11.74 -24.95
N LEU A 150 -10.77 11.88 -26.16
CA LEU A 150 -11.31 12.73 -27.21
C LEU A 150 -12.70 12.29 -27.65
N VAL A 151 -12.93 10.99 -27.86
CA VAL A 151 -14.26 10.43 -28.15
C VAL A 151 -15.24 10.73 -27.01
N THR A 152 -14.79 10.62 -25.76
CA THR A 152 -15.65 10.91 -24.59
C THR A 152 -16.01 12.39 -24.49
N VAL A 153 -15.11 13.32 -24.81
CA VAL A 153 -15.40 14.77 -24.82
C VAL A 153 -16.25 15.15 -26.04
N ALA A 154 -15.93 14.68 -27.24
CA ALA A 154 -16.64 15.00 -28.47
C ALA A 154 -18.11 14.53 -28.46
N LEU A 155 -18.42 13.47 -27.71
CA LEU A 155 -19.79 12.96 -27.53
C LEU A 155 -20.54 13.58 -26.33
N MET A 156 -19.93 14.45 -25.51
CA MET A 156 -20.62 15.12 -24.39
C MET A 156 -21.85 15.97 -24.77
N PRO A 157 -21.90 16.67 -25.93
CA PRO A 157 -23.09 17.43 -26.31
C PRO A 157 -24.36 16.58 -26.42
N LEU A 158 -24.25 15.27 -26.71
CA LEU A 158 -25.41 14.40 -26.93
C LEU A 158 -26.22 14.10 -25.66
N PRO A 159 -25.64 13.62 -24.54
CA PRO A 159 -26.37 13.47 -23.27
C PRO A 159 -26.78 14.83 -22.67
N VAL A 160 -26.04 15.92 -22.94
CA VAL A 160 -26.47 17.28 -22.57
C VAL A 160 -27.74 17.65 -23.33
N ALA A 161 -27.73 17.62 -24.66
CA ALA A 161 -28.85 17.99 -25.51
C ALA A 161 -30.11 17.15 -25.22
N LEU A 162 -29.96 15.83 -25.08
CA LEU A 162 -31.07 14.93 -24.75
C LEU A 162 -31.69 15.27 -23.39
N ALA A 163 -30.87 15.61 -22.39
CA ALA A 163 -31.35 16.02 -21.07
C ALA A 163 -32.03 17.40 -21.08
N MET A 164 -31.51 18.36 -21.87
CA MET A 164 -32.12 19.69 -22.02
C MET A 164 -33.46 19.61 -22.77
N LEU A 165 -33.54 18.81 -23.83
CA LEU A 165 -34.78 18.55 -24.57
C LEU A 165 -35.83 17.90 -23.68
N LEU A 166 -35.45 16.87 -22.90
CA LEU A 166 -36.37 16.18 -21.99
C LEU A 166 -36.79 17.04 -20.79
N ALA A 167 -35.94 17.97 -20.34
CA ALA A 167 -36.33 18.92 -19.29
C ALA A 167 -37.30 19.97 -19.85
N THR A 168 -36.94 20.65 -20.94
CA THR A 168 -37.77 21.72 -21.54
C THR A 168 -39.13 21.26 -22.07
N SER A 169 -39.29 19.98 -22.44
CA SER A 169 -40.60 19.43 -22.81
C SER A 169 -41.47 19.06 -21.61
N LEU A 170 -40.87 18.76 -20.45
CA LEU A 170 -41.58 18.35 -19.23
C LEU A 170 -41.85 19.51 -18.26
N THR A 171 -41.14 20.65 -18.35
CA THR A 171 -41.30 21.80 -17.45
C THR A 171 -42.70 22.39 -17.42
N ALA A 172 -43.52 22.20 -18.47
CA ALA A 172 -44.93 22.60 -18.48
C ALA A 172 -45.78 21.85 -17.44
N HIS A 173 -45.32 20.68 -16.96
CA HIS A 173 -46.03 19.82 -16.01
C HIS A 173 -45.08 19.41 -14.88
N ARG A 174 -45.04 20.19 -13.79
CA ARG A 174 -44.12 19.99 -12.65
C ARG A 174 -44.04 18.53 -12.14
N PRO A 175 -45.14 17.74 -11.99
CA PRO A 175 -45.03 16.33 -11.60
C PRO A 175 -44.27 15.47 -12.63
N ALA A 176 -44.47 15.73 -13.93
CA ALA A 176 -43.79 15.02 -15.01
C ALA A 176 -42.31 15.40 -15.08
N ALA A 177 -41.96 16.67 -14.84
CA ALA A 177 -40.56 17.11 -14.72
C ALA A 177 -39.85 16.44 -13.53
N LEU A 178 -40.50 16.33 -12.37
CA LEU A 178 -39.95 15.64 -11.21
C LEU A 178 -39.79 14.12 -11.46
N ALA A 179 -40.76 13.47 -12.09
CA ALA A 179 -40.66 12.07 -12.50
C ALA A 179 -39.55 11.86 -13.55
N GLY A 180 -39.44 12.77 -14.52
CA GLY A 180 -38.36 12.81 -15.51
C GLY A 180 -36.98 12.94 -14.87
N PHE A 181 -36.84 13.80 -13.85
CA PHE A 181 -35.59 13.96 -13.11
C PHE A 181 -35.17 12.67 -12.41
N VAL A 182 -36.10 11.97 -11.74
CA VAL A 182 -35.85 10.66 -11.12
C VAL A 182 -35.51 9.59 -12.17
N GLY A 183 -36.15 9.61 -13.34
CA GLY A 183 -35.81 8.75 -14.47
C GLY A 183 -34.39 8.98 -15.00
N VAL A 184 -34.00 10.25 -15.16
CA VAL A 184 -32.63 10.62 -15.56
C VAL A 184 -31.61 10.23 -14.47
N MET A 185 -31.94 10.39 -13.18
CA MET A 185 -31.11 9.90 -12.06
C MET A 185 -30.89 8.38 -12.14
N PHE A 186 -31.94 7.60 -12.42
CA PHE A 186 -31.82 6.15 -12.62
C PHE A 186 -30.89 5.83 -13.79
N VAL A 187 -31.14 6.41 -14.97
CA VAL A 187 -30.35 6.16 -16.19
C VAL A 187 -28.88 6.53 -15.98
N ALA A 188 -28.60 7.70 -15.40
CA ALA A 188 -27.26 8.22 -15.10
C ALA A 188 -26.42 7.30 -14.17
N VAL A 189 -27.06 6.46 -13.37
CA VAL A 189 -26.39 5.46 -12.53
C VAL A 189 -26.35 4.09 -13.21
N TYR A 190 -27.42 3.70 -13.91
CA TYR A 190 -27.53 2.42 -14.60
C TYR A 190 -26.49 2.27 -15.73
N ILE A 191 -26.28 3.30 -16.55
CA ILE A 191 -25.33 3.24 -17.69
C ILE A 191 -23.87 3.12 -17.25
N ARG A 192 -23.53 3.45 -15.99
CA ARG A 192 -22.17 3.28 -15.42
C ARG A 192 -21.64 1.84 -15.57
N ARG A 193 -22.54 0.86 -15.73
CA ARG A 193 -22.22 -0.55 -16.02
C ARG A 193 -21.42 -0.78 -17.31
N PHE A 194 -21.41 0.18 -18.24
CA PHE A 194 -20.74 0.09 -19.53
C PHE A 194 -19.33 0.74 -19.54
N GLY A 195 -18.84 1.21 -18.39
CA GLY A 195 -17.47 1.71 -18.21
C GLY A 195 -17.33 3.23 -17.99
N PRO A 196 -16.09 3.75 -17.83
CA PRO A 196 -15.83 5.10 -17.34
C PRO A 196 -16.52 6.23 -18.13
N ARG A 197 -16.48 6.21 -19.46
CA ARG A 197 -17.17 7.20 -20.31
C ARG A 197 -18.67 7.37 -19.98
N PHE A 198 -19.34 6.29 -19.58
CA PHE A 198 -20.77 6.31 -19.25
C PHE A 198 -21.03 6.84 -17.82
N PHE A 199 -20.05 6.78 -16.92
CA PHE A 199 -20.10 7.57 -15.68
C PHE A 199 -20.05 9.07 -15.99
N ALA A 200 -19.21 9.48 -16.94
CA ALA A 200 -19.10 10.86 -17.38
C ALA A 200 -20.40 11.34 -18.06
N TYR A 201 -20.90 10.63 -19.08
CA TYR A 201 -22.17 10.95 -19.74
C TYR A 201 -23.36 10.98 -18.77
N GLY A 202 -23.43 10.03 -17.83
CA GLY A 202 -24.50 9.96 -16.85
C GLY A 202 -24.49 11.14 -15.89
N LEU A 203 -23.32 11.47 -15.32
CA LEU A 203 -23.19 12.62 -14.42
C LEU A 203 -23.52 13.94 -15.13
N VAL A 204 -22.98 14.14 -16.34
CA VAL A 204 -23.20 15.37 -17.12
C VAL A 204 -24.66 15.50 -17.55
N GLY A 205 -25.27 14.46 -18.13
CA GLY A 205 -26.67 14.50 -18.55
C GLY A 205 -27.64 14.76 -17.38
N TRP A 206 -27.42 14.13 -16.22
CA TRP A 206 -28.20 14.44 -15.01
C TRP A 206 -28.04 15.89 -14.55
N MET A 207 -26.80 16.41 -14.55
CA MET A 207 -26.54 17.80 -14.16
C MET A 207 -27.12 18.80 -15.18
N SER A 208 -27.15 18.47 -16.46
CA SER A 208 -27.80 19.27 -17.51
C SER A 208 -29.32 19.29 -17.38
N TYR A 209 -29.96 18.16 -17.05
CA TYR A 209 -31.40 18.13 -16.73
C TYR A 209 -31.69 19.06 -15.54
N PHE A 210 -30.90 18.92 -14.47
CA PHE A 210 -31.02 19.76 -13.27
C PHE A 210 -30.83 21.25 -13.58
N MET A 211 -29.77 21.63 -14.30
CA MET A 211 -29.52 23.02 -14.69
C MET A 211 -30.65 23.60 -15.56
N THR A 212 -31.25 22.79 -16.44
CA THR A 212 -32.36 23.22 -17.30
C THR A 212 -33.62 23.54 -16.49
N MET A 213 -33.97 22.71 -15.50
CA MET A 213 -35.05 23.03 -14.55
C MET A 213 -34.70 24.24 -13.67
N PHE A 214 -33.47 24.27 -13.12
CA PHE A 214 -33.02 25.32 -12.19
C PHE A 214 -32.99 26.72 -12.83
N THR A 215 -32.62 26.82 -14.10
CA THR A 215 -32.60 28.08 -14.86
C THR A 215 -33.94 28.45 -15.50
N GLY A 216 -34.96 27.59 -15.41
CA GLY A 216 -36.26 27.81 -16.03
C GLY A 216 -36.22 27.93 -17.56
N LEU A 217 -35.24 27.27 -18.21
CA LEU A 217 -34.96 27.44 -19.63
C LEU A 217 -36.18 27.08 -20.49
N ARG A 218 -36.51 27.96 -21.45
CA ARG A 218 -37.62 27.74 -22.39
C ARG A 218 -37.14 27.01 -23.64
N ILE A 219 -38.01 26.21 -24.26
CA ILE A 219 -37.69 25.44 -25.48
C ILE A 219 -37.17 26.32 -26.63
N GLY A 220 -37.64 27.56 -26.77
CA GLY A 220 -37.13 28.52 -27.76
C GLY A 220 -35.70 29.03 -27.51
N GLN A 221 -35.18 28.91 -26.29
CA GLN A 221 -33.78 29.24 -25.96
C GLN A 221 -32.84 28.05 -26.19
N LEU A 222 -33.37 26.84 -26.41
CA LEU A 222 -32.60 25.62 -26.51
C LEU A 222 -31.59 25.61 -27.68
N PRO A 223 -31.90 26.12 -28.90
CA PRO A 223 -30.91 26.21 -29.99
C PRO A 223 -29.70 27.08 -29.61
N ALA A 224 -29.92 28.21 -28.93
CA ALA A 224 -28.87 29.07 -28.43
C ALA A 224 -28.01 28.35 -27.38
N MET A 225 -28.62 27.66 -26.41
CA MET A 225 -27.86 26.89 -25.41
C MET A 225 -27.08 25.72 -26.02
N LEU A 226 -27.60 25.05 -27.06
CA LEU A 226 -26.86 24.00 -27.75
C LEU A 226 -25.61 24.54 -28.48
N LEU A 227 -25.68 25.73 -29.06
CA LEU A 227 -24.52 26.43 -29.62
C LEU A 227 -23.47 26.69 -28.52
N VAL A 228 -23.90 27.22 -27.37
CA VAL A 228 -23.04 27.48 -26.20
C VAL A 228 -22.38 26.18 -25.69
N VAL A 229 -23.12 25.08 -25.56
CA VAL A 229 -22.61 23.75 -25.18
C VAL A 229 -21.61 23.20 -26.22
N GLY A 230 -21.81 23.51 -27.50
CA GLY A 230 -20.87 23.19 -28.57
C GLY A 230 -19.54 23.94 -28.42
N LEU A 231 -19.59 25.27 -28.24
CA LEU A 231 -18.41 26.10 -27.97
C LEU A 231 -17.63 25.64 -26.74
N GLU A 232 -18.34 25.36 -25.64
CA GLU A 232 -17.75 24.86 -24.39
C GLU A 232 -17.10 23.48 -24.56
N THR A 233 -17.72 22.60 -25.34
CA THR A 233 -17.15 21.29 -25.65
C THR A 233 -15.86 21.41 -26.47
N VAL A 234 -15.81 22.32 -27.45
CA VAL A 234 -14.59 22.63 -28.20
C VAL A 234 -13.52 23.21 -27.29
N ALA A 235 -13.86 24.17 -26.43
CA ALA A 235 -12.94 24.76 -25.46
C ALA A 235 -12.36 23.71 -24.50
N MET A 236 -13.20 22.83 -23.94
CA MET A 236 -12.77 21.73 -23.07
C MET A 236 -11.95 20.66 -23.80
N ALA A 237 -12.18 20.42 -25.09
CA ALA A 237 -11.34 19.54 -25.90
C ALA A 237 -9.95 20.15 -26.11
N VAL A 238 -9.88 21.41 -26.55
CA VAL A 238 -8.63 22.18 -26.72
C VAL A 238 -7.83 22.22 -25.43
N LEU A 239 -8.48 22.54 -24.30
CA LEU A 239 -7.87 22.61 -22.97
C LEU A 239 -7.27 21.26 -22.53
N GLN A 240 -7.90 20.14 -22.88
CA GLN A 240 -7.43 18.78 -22.54
C GLN A 240 -6.33 18.25 -23.48
N VAL A 241 -6.31 18.68 -24.75
CA VAL A 241 -5.29 18.26 -25.74
C VAL A 241 -4.02 19.09 -25.63
N LEU A 242 -4.14 20.42 -25.56
CA LEU A 242 -3.00 21.33 -25.59
C LEU A 242 -2.42 21.57 -24.19
N VAL A 243 -3.23 22.12 -23.28
CA VAL A 243 -2.77 22.59 -21.96
C VAL A 243 -2.54 21.42 -21.00
N PHE A 244 -3.57 20.63 -20.70
CA PHE A 244 -3.49 19.51 -19.75
C PHE A 244 -3.08 18.18 -20.40
N ARG A 245 -2.22 18.24 -21.44
CA ARG A 245 -1.80 17.09 -22.24
C ARG A 245 -1.26 15.95 -21.37
N HIS A 246 -1.98 14.84 -21.31
CA HIS A 246 -1.57 13.67 -20.53
C HIS A 246 -0.27 13.05 -21.10
N ARG A 247 0.70 12.81 -20.21
CA ARG A 247 2.04 12.24 -20.52
C ARG A 247 2.36 11.21 -19.42
N PRO A 248 2.05 9.91 -19.59
CA PRO A 248 2.12 8.95 -18.48
C PRO A 248 3.56 8.76 -17.95
N ASN A 249 4.59 8.77 -18.80
CA ASN A 249 6.01 8.86 -18.38
C ASN A 249 6.26 9.98 -17.33
N ARG A 250 5.65 11.16 -17.48
CA ARG A 250 5.77 12.29 -16.52
C ARG A 250 4.87 12.15 -15.29
N VAL A 251 4.02 11.12 -15.21
CA VAL A 251 3.31 10.72 -13.98
C VAL A 251 4.17 9.70 -13.24
N LEU A 252 4.64 8.65 -13.93
CA LEU A 252 5.54 7.63 -13.38
C LEU A 252 6.80 8.25 -12.74
N LEU A 253 7.52 9.11 -13.47
CA LEU A 253 8.71 9.84 -12.97
C LEU A 253 8.42 10.79 -11.80
N ARG A 254 7.17 11.15 -11.55
CA ARG A 254 6.76 11.93 -10.36
C ARG A 254 6.36 11.03 -9.19
N MET A 255 5.84 9.84 -9.47
CA MET A 255 5.55 8.83 -8.45
C MET A 255 6.84 8.19 -7.92
N THR A 256 7.84 7.88 -8.76
CA THR A 256 9.14 7.35 -8.31
C THR A 256 9.91 8.36 -7.46
N ARG A 257 9.91 9.65 -7.84
CA ARG A 257 10.47 10.73 -6.98
C ARG A 257 9.72 10.89 -5.65
N ALA A 258 8.40 10.72 -5.64
CA ALA A 258 7.61 10.74 -4.41
C ALA A 258 7.85 9.51 -3.53
N PHE A 259 8.16 8.35 -4.13
CA PHE A 259 8.61 7.14 -3.43
C PHE A 259 10.00 7.35 -2.81
N GLN A 260 10.96 7.89 -3.56
CA GLN A 260 12.29 8.29 -3.03
C GLN A 260 12.18 9.26 -1.84
N ALA A 261 11.33 10.29 -1.94
CA ALA A 261 11.08 11.20 -0.82
C ALA A 261 10.44 10.50 0.42
N ARG A 262 9.65 9.44 0.22
CA ARG A 262 9.15 8.60 1.33
C ARG A 262 10.25 7.71 1.93
N VAL A 263 11.20 7.22 1.12
CA VAL A 263 12.41 6.51 1.60
C VAL A 263 13.31 7.43 2.44
N SER A 264 13.64 8.63 1.96
CA SER A 264 14.45 9.60 2.72
C SER A 264 13.79 10.02 4.04
N ALA A 265 12.45 10.17 4.06
CA ALA A 265 11.70 10.40 5.30
C ALA A 265 11.75 9.21 6.28
N LEU A 266 11.77 7.97 5.78
CA LEU A 266 11.97 6.77 6.61
C LEU A 266 13.39 6.70 7.17
N ALA A 267 14.40 7.11 6.40
CA ALA A 267 15.76 7.29 6.88
C ALA A 267 15.85 8.39 7.96
N GLU A 268 15.13 9.52 7.83
CA GLU A 268 15.00 10.55 8.88
C GLU A 268 14.41 9.95 10.17
N THR A 269 13.36 9.12 10.08
CA THR A 269 12.78 8.46 11.26
C THR A 269 13.73 7.42 11.89
N SER A 270 14.46 6.66 11.07
CA SER A 270 15.45 5.68 11.53
C SER A 270 16.64 6.37 12.22
N LEU A 271 17.10 7.51 11.67
CA LEU A 271 18.11 8.36 12.29
C LEU A 271 17.64 8.88 13.65
N ALA A 272 16.39 9.34 13.76
CA ALA A 272 15.81 9.77 15.04
C ALA A 272 15.66 8.61 16.04
N GLN A 273 15.34 7.38 15.59
CA GLN A 273 15.34 6.19 16.45
C GLN A 273 16.74 5.90 17.03
N VAL A 274 17.79 5.94 16.21
CA VAL A 274 19.17 5.64 16.62
C VAL A 274 19.77 6.78 17.46
N ALA A 275 19.54 8.05 17.08
CA ALA A 275 20.03 9.22 17.81
C ALA A 275 19.29 9.50 19.11
N GLY A 276 18.02 9.10 19.24
CA GLY A 276 17.25 9.19 20.50
C GLY A 276 16.57 10.54 20.73
N THR A 277 16.53 11.40 19.71
CA THR A 277 16.02 12.78 19.78
C THR A 277 14.50 12.90 19.94
N ARG A 278 13.75 11.79 20.02
CA ARG A 278 12.28 11.75 20.08
C ARG A 278 11.79 10.55 20.92
N PRO A 279 10.68 10.65 21.67
CA PRO A 279 10.14 9.55 22.47
C PRO A 279 9.81 8.31 21.62
N GLY A 280 10.24 7.12 22.06
CA GLY A 280 10.24 5.89 21.26
C GLY A 280 8.91 5.60 20.56
N GLY A 281 7.81 5.55 21.31
CA GLY A 281 6.47 5.26 20.77
C GLY A 281 5.96 6.28 19.74
N ARG A 282 6.42 7.54 19.76
CA ARG A 282 6.12 8.52 18.71
C ARG A 282 6.86 8.18 17.41
N VAL A 283 8.12 7.75 17.49
CA VAL A 283 8.92 7.40 16.30
C VAL A 283 8.51 6.07 15.71
N ASP A 284 8.17 5.07 16.52
CA ASP A 284 7.76 3.73 16.06
C ASP A 284 6.41 3.82 15.32
N ARG A 285 5.51 4.67 15.81
CA ARG A 285 4.27 5.04 15.12
C ARG A 285 4.55 5.77 13.79
N ALA A 286 5.54 6.67 13.75
CA ALA A 286 5.93 7.38 12.54
C ALA A 286 6.54 6.44 11.49
N GLN A 287 7.46 5.55 11.86
CA GLN A 287 8.04 4.51 11.02
C GLN A 287 6.95 3.61 10.43
N ARG A 288 6.03 3.08 11.26
CA ARG A 288 4.93 2.22 10.79
C ARG A 288 4.03 2.93 9.77
N ILE A 289 3.69 4.20 10.00
CA ILE A 289 2.92 5.01 9.06
C ILE A 289 3.73 5.30 7.78
N GLY A 290 5.04 5.52 7.90
CA GLY A 290 5.96 5.71 6.78
C GLY A 290 6.04 4.49 5.86
N LEU A 291 6.17 3.29 6.41
CA LEU A 291 6.21 2.03 5.66
C LEU A 291 4.89 1.74 4.93
N ILE A 292 3.74 1.94 5.59
CA ILE A 292 2.42 1.82 4.94
C ILE A 292 2.31 2.80 3.76
N ARG A 293 2.74 4.06 3.95
CA ARG A 293 2.78 5.05 2.86
C ARG A 293 3.78 4.66 1.76
N LEU A 294 4.92 4.05 2.08
CA LEU A 294 5.86 3.62 1.06
C LEU A 294 5.20 2.58 0.12
N ASN A 295 4.51 1.59 0.71
CA ASN A 295 3.78 0.58 -0.05
C ASN A 295 2.60 1.16 -0.86
N GLU A 296 1.86 2.12 -0.31
CA GLU A 296 0.87 2.89 -1.10
C GLU A 296 1.47 3.54 -2.36
N SER A 297 2.70 4.08 -2.26
CA SER A 297 3.39 4.62 -3.42
C SER A 297 3.83 3.52 -4.40
N ALA A 298 4.31 2.37 -3.91
CA ALA A 298 4.71 1.25 -4.75
C ALA A 298 3.52 0.66 -5.53
N LEU A 299 2.36 0.50 -4.88
CA LEU A 299 1.11 0.04 -5.51
C LEU A 299 0.56 1.07 -6.52
N LEU A 300 0.73 2.38 -6.27
CA LEU A 300 0.40 3.42 -7.26
C LEU A 300 1.34 3.36 -8.48
N ILE A 301 2.61 3.00 -8.30
CA ILE A 301 3.57 2.85 -9.40
C ILE A 301 3.27 1.58 -10.21
N ASP A 302 3.03 0.43 -9.57
CA ASP A 302 2.67 -0.83 -10.26
C ASP A 302 1.40 -0.67 -11.12
N GLY A 303 0.35 -0.04 -10.57
CA GLY A 303 -0.86 0.27 -11.33
C GLY A 303 -0.71 1.37 -12.39
N GLN A 304 0.35 2.20 -12.30
CA GLN A 304 0.71 3.17 -13.35
C GLN A 304 1.50 2.51 -14.48
N LEU A 305 2.32 1.48 -14.22
CA LEU A 305 3.05 0.72 -15.25
C LEU A 305 2.09 0.04 -16.24
N GLY A 306 0.96 -0.46 -15.77
CA GLY A 306 -0.10 -1.04 -16.61
C GLY A 306 -0.82 -0.07 -17.57
N MET A 307 -0.41 1.21 -17.65
CA MET A 307 -0.94 2.16 -18.62
C MET A 307 0.07 2.43 -19.74
N ALA A 308 -0.33 2.12 -20.99
CA ALA A 308 0.50 2.25 -22.19
C ALA A 308 1.19 3.63 -22.31
N GLY A 309 2.49 3.62 -22.63
CA GLY A 309 3.31 4.83 -22.70
C GLY A 309 3.59 5.45 -21.32
N SER A 310 3.82 4.62 -20.30
CA SER A 310 4.35 5.00 -18.98
C SER A 310 5.87 4.77 -18.83
N LEU A 311 6.45 3.88 -19.64
CA LEU A 311 7.88 3.77 -19.88
C LEU A 311 8.21 4.15 -21.34
N PRO A 312 9.48 4.47 -21.66
CA PRO A 312 9.96 4.49 -23.04
C PRO A 312 10.06 3.07 -23.61
N GLU A 313 10.15 2.95 -24.93
CA GLU A 313 10.38 1.67 -25.61
C GLU A 313 11.72 1.04 -25.18
N GLY A 314 11.81 -0.29 -25.23
CA GLY A 314 12.98 -1.06 -24.77
C GLY A 314 13.17 -1.19 -23.25
N HIS A 315 12.31 -0.57 -22.43
CA HIS A 315 12.35 -0.66 -20.97
C HIS A 315 11.38 -1.73 -20.45
N SER A 316 11.63 -2.28 -19.26
CA SER A 316 10.80 -3.36 -18.68
C SER A 316 10.01 -2.93 -17.44
N GLU A 317 8.69 -3.06 -17.49
CA GLU A 317 7.80 -2.87 -16.34
C GLU A 317 8.10 -3.87 -15.21
N GLU A 318 8.45 -5.11 -15.55
CA GLU A 318 8.80 -6.16 -14.57
C GLU A 318 10.10 -5.82 -13.83
N ALA A 319 11.08 -5.23 -14.52
CA ALA A 319 12.32 -4.76 -13.90
C ALA A 319 12.05 -3.55 -12.99
N VAL A 320 11.14 -2.65 -13.34
CA VAL A 320 10.69 -1.58 -12.41
C VAL A 320 9.98 -2.18 -11.19
N ARG A 321 9.08 -3.16 -11.37
CA ARG A 321 8.43 -3.90 -10.27
C ARG A 321 9.46 -4.55 -9.33
N HIS A 322 10.50 -5.15 -9.89
CA HIS A 322 11.60 -5.76 -9.14
C HIS A 322 12.32 -4.74 -8.24
N GLU A 323 12.80 -3.63 -8.80
CA GLU A 323 13.58 -2.66 -8.02
C GLU A 323 12.73 -1.92 -6.97
N LEU A 324 11.42 -1.74 -7.20
CA LEU A 324 10.51 -1.25 -6.15
C LEU A 324 10.43 -2.20 -4.96
N LEU A 325 10.32 -3.51 -5.20
CA LEU A 325 10.27 -4.53 -4.14
C LEU A 325 11.62 -4.62 -3.39
N ALA A 326 12.73 -4.54 -4.12
CA ALA A 326 14.08 -4.50 -3.53
C ALA A 326 14.25 -3.27 -2.63
N ALA A 327 13.87 -2.08 -3.10
CA ALA A 327 13.94 -0.85 -2.31
C ALA A 327 13.04 -0.89 -1.04
N GLU A 328 11.81 -1.42 -1.14
CA GLU A 328 10.92 -1.59 0.02
C GLU A 328 11.44 -2.61 1.04
N PHE A 329 12.00 -3.74 0.59
CA PHE A 329 12.62 -4.72 1.47
C PHE A 329 13.85 -4.14 2.18
N ALA A 330 14.71 -3.44 1.44
CA ALA A 330 15.93 -2.85 1.96
C ALA A 330 15.65 -1.77 3.02
N ILE A 331 14.75 -0.81 2.76
CA ILE A 331 14.39 0.22 3.76
C ILE A 331 13.60 -0.36 4.94
N GLY A 332 12.83 -1.44 4.74
CA GLY A 332 12.24 -2.22 5.83
C GLY A 332 13.31 -2.80 6.77
N THR A 333 14.32 -3.45 6.19
CA THR A 333 15.45 -4.04 6.94
C THR A 333 16.30 -2.98 7.65
N ILE A 334 16.59 -1.84 7.01
CA ILE A 334 17.26 -0.68 7.65
C ILE A 334 16.46 -0.20 8.85
N SER A 335 15.14 -0.05 8.72
CA SER A 335 14.28 0.46 9.80
C SER A 335 14.17 -0.55 10.96
N ALA A 336 14.18 -1.85 10.67
CA ALA A 336 14.25 -2.91 11.68
C ALA A 336 15.60 -2.93 12.41
N ALA A 337 16.71 -2.80 11.66
CA ALA A 337 18.06 -2.72 12.23
C ALA A 337 18.24 -1.46 13.11
N ALA A 338 17.70 -0.31 12.70
CA ALA A 338 17.66 0.91 13.51
C ALA A 338 16.88 0.72 14.83
N THR A 339 15.78 -0.04 14.78
CA THR A 339 15.00 -0.41 15.98
C THR A 339 15.79 -1.34 16.90
N GLN A 340 16.53 -2.31 16.35
CA GLN A 340 17.41 -3.21 17.10
C GLN A 340 18.58 -2.46 17.77
N LEU A 341 19.28 -1.60 17.03
CA LEU A 341 20.37 -0.77 17.55
C LEU A 341 19.90 0.18 18.65
N ARG A 342 18.68 0.70 18.56
CA ARG A 342 18.06 1.50 19.64
C ARG A 342 17.87 0.70 20.93
N ALA A 343 17.54 -0.58 20.84
CA ALA A 343 17.38 -1.46 22.00
C ALA A 343 18.72 -1.85 22.65
N GLN A 344 19.85 -1.61 21.97
CA GLN A 344 21.21 -2.00 22.38
C GLN A 344 22.09 -0.77 22.68
N ARG A 345 21.46 0.31 23.15
CA ARG A 345 22.17 1.49 23.66
C ARG A 345 22.95 1.14 24.92
N GLY A 346 24.21 1.56 24.95
CA GLY A 346 25.13 1.33 26.08
C GLY A 346 26.01 0.08 25.94
N THR A 347 25.74 -0.81 24.97
CA THR A 347 26.57 -2.02 24.73
C THR A 347 27.40 -1.96 23.44
N THR A 348 27.48 -0.79 22.80
CA THR A 348 28.15 -0.57 21.50
C THR A 348 29.41 0.29 21.66
N GLY A 349 30.45 -0.01 20.86
CA GLY A 349 31.69 0.75 20.88
C GLY A 349 31.53 2.11 20.19
N ALA A 350 32.26 3.14 20.61
CA ALA A 350 32.02 4.54 20.20
C ALA A 350 32.04 4.82 18.68
N ARG A 351 32.59 3.92 17.86
CA ARG A 351 32.75 4.08 16.40
C ARG A 351 31.50 3.64 15.62
N GLU A 352 30.86 2.52 15.97
CA GLU A 352 29.70 1.99 15.24
C GLU A 352 28.52 3.00 15.19
N PRO A 353 28.15 3.70 16.29
CA PRO A 353 27.11 4.72 16.27
C PRO A 353 27.45 5.97 15.44
N ALA A 354 28.72 6.19 15.06
CA ALA A 354 29.08 7.28 14.17
C ALA A 354 28.76 6.95 12.71
N ASP A 355 29.22 5.81 12.21
CA ASP A 355 28.99 5.39 10.82
C ASP A 355 27.51 5.08 10.54
N VAL A 356 26.77 4.46 11.49
CA VAL A 356 25.31 4.28 11.36
C VAL A 356 24.57 5.61 11.22
N ARG A 357 24.93 6.62 12.03
CA ARG A 357 24.34 7.97 11.92
C ARG A 357 24.73 8.64 10.61
N ALA A 358 25.97 8.49 10.15
CA ALA A 358 26.43 9.05 8.88
C ALA A 358 25.65 8.47 7.68
N ALA A 359 25.51 7.13 7.62
CA ALA A 359 24.81 6.45 6.54
C ALA A 359 23.32 6.82 6.49
N LEU A 360 22.64 6.84 7.64
CA LEU A 360 21.24 7.26 7.74
C LEU A 360 21.06 8.76 7.43
N THR A 361 22.03 9.61 7.77
CA THR A 361 22.03 11.04 7.42
C THR A 361 22.15 11.25 5.91
N ALA A 362 23.06 10.53 5.24
CA ALA A 362 23.21 10.58 3.79
C ALA A 362 21.91 10.17 3.06
N LEU A 363 21.31 9.03 3.45
CA LEU A 363 20.01 8.60 2.92
C LEU A 363 18.86 9.60 3.18
N SER A 364 18.82 10.22 4.37
CA SER A 364 17.81 11.23 4.69
C SER A 364 17.94 12.52 3.85
N ARG A 365 19.15 12.82 3.36
CA ARG A 365 19.43 13.91 2.40
C ARG A 365 19.23 13.50 0.93
N GLY A 366 19.11 12.20 0.66
CA GLY A 366 19.05 11.65 -0.70
C GLY A 366 20.42 11.52 -1.38
N ASP A 367 21.52 11.64 -0.63
CA ASP A 367 22.88 11.44 -1.11
C ASP A 367 23.18 9.93 -1.17
N LEU A 368 23.01 9.35 -2.35
CA LEU A 368 23.18 7.91 -2.58
C LEU A 368 24.65 7.48 -2.59
N ASP A 369 25.58 8.40 -2.87
CA ASP A 369 27.00 8.09 -3.03
C ASP A 369 27.69 8.10 -1.66
N ALA A 370 27.43 9.10 -0.82
CA ALA A 370 27.84 9.09 0.58
C ALA A 370 27.13 7.98 1.39
N ALA A 371 25.88 7.63 1.03
CA ALA A 371 25.20 6.49 1.63
C ALA A 371 25.86 5.16 1.27
N ALA A 372 26.27 4.96 0.01
CA ALA A 372 27.01 3.76 -0.40
C ALA A 372 28.35 3.64 0.34
N ALA A 373 29.19 4.68 0.33
CA ALA A 373 30.48 4.66 1.00
C ALA A 373 30.40 4.45 2.53
N ALA A 374 29.30 4.88 3.16
CA ALA A 374 29.05 4.58 4.57
C ALA A 374 28.47 3.16 4.78
N GLY A 375 27.64 2.67 3.86
CA GLY A 375 27.13 1.30 3.84
C GLY A 375 28.24 0.26 3.67
N GLU A 376 29.21 0.53 2.80
CA GLU A 376 30.43 -0.28 2.61
C GLU A 376 31.20 -0.43 3.92
N ARG A 377 31.53 0.68 4.60
CA ARG A 377 32.21 0.67 5.92
C ARG A 377 31.45 -0.12 6.98
N LEU A 378 30.12 -0.06 6.97
CA LEU A 378 29.28 -0.82 7.90
C LEU A 378 29.22 -2.31 7.55
N SER A 379 29.23 -2.68 6.26
CA SER A 379 29.33 -4.07 5.80
C SER A 379 30.72 -4.67 5.96
N ALA A 380 31.76 -3.85 6.08
CA ALA A 380 33.12 -4.27 6.41
C ALA A 380 33.33 -4.57 7.92
N LEU A 381 32.32 -4.33 8.77
CA LEU A 381 32.36 -4.74 10.17
C LEU A 381 32.22 -6.27 10.29
N GLY A 382 33.33 -6.95 10.52
CA GLY A 382 33.36 -8.40 10.76
C GLY A 382 32.48 -8.82 11.94
N VAL A 383 31.69 -9.88 11.75
CA VAL A 383 30.67 -10.32 12.72
C VAL A 383 31.30 -11.19 13.81
N ASN A 384 32.04 -10.55 14.72
CA ASN A 384 32.78 -11.23 15.79
C ASN A 384 31.88 -11.68 16.96
N SER A 385 32.15 -12.88 17.49
CA SER A 385 31.44 -13.48 18.62
C SER A 385 31.70 -12.72 19.93
N GLY A 386 30.65 -12.24 20.60
CA GLY A 386 30.74 -11.54 21.89
C GLY A 386 29.42 -10.86 22.28
N SER A 387 29.40 -10.12 23.39
CA SER A 387 28.21 -9.38 23.85
C SER A 387 27.74 -8.30 22.88
N ALA A 388 28.66 -7.73 22.09
CA ALA A 388 28.36 -6.77 21.02
C ALA A 388 27.81 -7.43 19.73
N TYR A 389 27.93 -8.75 19.55
CA TYR A 389 27.58 -9.49 18.31
C TYR A 389 26.24 -9.06 17.71
N ALA A 390 25.20 -8.97 18.53
CA ALA A 390 23.86 -8.65 18.05
C ALA A 390 23.71 -7.19 17.54
N ALA A 391 24.54 -6.27 18.05
CA ALA A 391 24.59 -4.89 17.60
C ALA A 391 25.48 -4.72 16.36
N THR A 392 26.67 -5.30 16.35
CA THR A 392 27.55 -5.33 15.17
C THR A 392 26.88 -6.04 13.99
N ALA A 393 26.16 -7.14 14.22
CA ALA A 393 25.35 -7.79 13.18
C ALA A 393 24.15 -6.94 12.71
N ALA A 394 23.59 -6.07 13.56
CA ALA A 394 22.56 -5.11 13.16
C ALA A 394 23.16 -3.96 12.34
N ALA A 395 24.34 -3.48 12.69
CA ALA A 395 25.10 -2.49 11.91
C ALA A 395 25.51 -3.06 10.53
N TYR A 396 26.01 -4.30 10.48
CA TYR A 396 26.31 -5.04 9.25
C TYR A 396 25.07 -5.20 8.35
N ARG A 397 23.94 -5.68 8.90
CA ARG A 397 22.66 -5.78 8.16
C ARG A 397 22.16 -4.43 7.66
N LEU A 398 22.37 -3.36 8.42
CA LEU A 398 22.05 -2.00 7.99
C LEU A 398 22.96 -1.58 6.83
N GLY A 399 24.27 -1.82 6.93
CA GLY A 399 25.24 -1.55 5.86
C GLY A 399 24.89 -2.22 4.53
N THR A 400 24.71 -3.56 4.52
CA THR A 400 24.36 -4.30 3.30
C THR A 400 23.01 -3.86 2.72
N SER A 401 22.01 -3.62 3.58
CA SER A 401 20.69 -3.12 3.13
C SER A 401 20.76 -1.71 2.54
N ILE A 402 21.69 -0.85 2.98
CA ILE A 402 21.91 0.46 2.35
C ILE A 402 22.47 0.31 0.93
N LEU A 403 23.36 -0.67 0.68
CA LEU A 403 23.90 -0.93 -0.65
C LEU A 403 22.82 -1.47 -1.61
N ASP A 404 22.00 -2.43 -1.17
CA ASP A 404 20.85 -2.91 -1.94
C ASP A 404 19.84 -1.77 -2.24
N LEU A 405 19.56 -0.91 -1.25
CA LEU A 405 18.68 0.24 -1.43
C LEU A 405 19.25 1.23 -2.45
N VAL A 406 20.55 1.58 -2.36
CA VAL A 406 21.21 2.49 -3.30
C VAL A 406 21.19 1.92 -4.72
N ARG A 407 21.48 0.62 -4.90
CA ARG A 407 21.38 -0.06 -6.20
C ARG A 407 19.96 0.06 -6.78
N ALA A 408 18.95 -0.30 -5.99
CA ALA A 408 17.56 -0.26 -6.42
C ALA A 408 17.09 1.16 -6.78
N LEU A 409 17.46 2.17 -5.97
CA LEU A 409 17.11 3.56 -6.25
C LEU A 409 17.82 4.13 -7.50
N ARG A 410 19.10 3.76 -7.74
CA ARG A 410 19.81 4.11 -8.99
C ARG A 410 19.13 3.48 -10.20
N ASN A 411 18.81 2.18 -10.15
CA ASN A 411 18.12 1.47 -11.23
C ASN A 411 16.73 2.08 -11.53
N LEU A 412 15.96 2.44 -10.50
CA LEU A 412 14.67 3.14 -10.65
C LEU A 412 14.78 4.54 -11.27
N THR A 413 15.94 5.21 -11.17
CA THR A 413 16.18 6.50 -11.85
C THR A 413 16.69 6.37 -13.28
N ALA A 414 17.51 5.36 -13.56
CA ALA A 414 17.94 5.04 -14.92
C ALA A 414 16.77 4.56 -15.79
N ALA A 415 15.78 3.91 -15.16
CA ALA A 415 14.76 3.06 -15.77
C ALA A 415 15.41 1.82 -16.44
N PRO A 416 15.24 0.61 -15.89
CA PRO A 416 15.93 -0.57 -16.40
C PRO A 416 15.48 -0.93 -17.82
N ALA A 417 16.45 -0.99 -18.74
CA ALA A 417 16.28 -1.61 -20.04
C ALA A 417 15.88 -3.09 -19.84
N GLY A 418 14.91 -3.56 -20.62
CA GLY A 418 14.58 -4.98 -20.66
C GLY A 418 15.58 -5.75 -21.54
N PRO A 419 15.84 -7.04 -21.27
CA PRO A 419 16.34 -7.90 -22.33
C PRO A 419 15.34 -7.87 -23.50
N GLY A 420 15.83 -7.75 -24.74
CA GLY A 420 15.01 -7.55 -25.93
C GLY A 420 14.17 -8.78 -26.28
N SER A 421 13.09 -9.03 -25.55
CA SER A 421 12.25 -10.22 -25.70
C SER A 421 11.34 -10.09 -26.92
N THR A 422 11.62 -10.88 -27.96
CA THR A 422 10.86 -11.01 -29.21
C THR A 422 9.46 -11.64 -29.06
N ARG A 423 8.87 -11.59 -27.87
CA ARG A 423 7.53 -12.11 -27.55
C ARG A 423 6.90 -11.35 -26.38
N GLN A 424 6.40 -10.14 -26.66
CA GLN A 424 5.74 -9.29 -25.67
C GLN A 424 4.44 -9.94 -25.14
N VAL A 425 4.50 -10.58 -23.98
CA VAL A 425 3.32 -10.81 -23.14
C VAL A 425 2.93 -9.47 -22.51
N PRO A 426 1.69 -8.98 -22.64
CA PRO A 426 1.32 -7.69 -22.06
C PRO A 426 1.48 -7.67 -20.54
N PHE A 427 2.25 -6.69 -20.03
CA PHE A 427 2.44 -6.51 -18.59
C PHE A 427 1.10 -6.37 -17.87
N THR A 428 0.84 -7.27 -16.93
CA THR A 428 -0.37 -7.24 -16.11
C THR A 428 -0.05 -6.57 -14.76
N PRO A 429 -0.65 -5.40 -14.44
CA PRO A 429 -0.48 -4.77 -13.14
C PRO A 429 -1.25 -5.57 -12.07
N SER A 430 -0.70 -5.65 -10.87
CA SER A 430 -1.37 -6.24 -9.70
C SER A 430 -2.46 -5.32 -9.13
N VAL A 431 -2.46 -4.03 -9.51
CA VAL A 431 -3.47 -3.04 -9.13
C VAL A 431 -4.01 -2.30 -10.35
N VAL A 432 -5.32 -2.36 -10.58
CA VAL A 432 -5.99 -1.44 -11.52
C VAL A 432 -6.34 -0.14 -10.79
N LEU A 433 -5.79 0.98 -11.23
CA LEU A 433 -6.05 2.30 -10.65
C LEU A 433 -7.44 2.84 -11.06
N PHE A 434 -8.16 3.43 -10.12
CA PHE A 434 -9.42 4.12 -10.37
C PHE A 434 -9.23 5.63 -10.20
N ASN A 435 -9.36 6.40 -11.28
CA ASN A 435 -9.06 7.85 -11.34
C ASN A 435 -7.70 8.23 -10.71
N GLY A 436 -6.67 7.41 -10.92
CA GLY A 436 -5.32 7.61 -10.36
C GLY A 436 -5.21 7.36 -8.84
N ARG A 437 -6.20 6.69 -8.24
CA ARG A 437 -6.23 6.26 -6.83
C ARG A 437 -6.25 4.73 -6.76
N LEU A 438 -5.83 4.17 -5.63
CA LEU A 438 -5.95 2.74 -5.33
C LEU A 438 -7.44 2.34 -5.21
N PRO A 439 -7.82 1.12 -5.61
CA PRO A 439 -9.22 0.67 -5.59
C PRO A 439 -9.78 0.52 -4.16
N GLY A 440 -10.96 1.08 -3.92
CA GLY A 440 -11.73 0.92 -2.68
C GLY A 440 -12.69 -0.28 -2.72
N ALA A 441 -13.82 -0.20 -2.00
CA ALA A 441 -14.78 -1.29 -1.89
C ALA A 441 -15.51 -1.66 -3.21
N GLY A 442 -15.50 -0.78 -4.21
CA GLY A 442 -16.25 -0.90 -5.47
C GLY A 442 -16.12 -2.23 -6.20
N PRO A 443 -14.91 -2.67 -6.62
CA PRO A 443 -14.72 -3.93 -7.34
C PRO A 443 -15.23 -5.14 -6.55
N LEU A 444 -14.86 -5.24 -5.27
CA LEU A 444 -15.28 -6.33 -4.36
C LEU A 444 -16.80 -6.36 -4.14
N ALA A 445 -17.45 -5.20 -4.09
CA ALA A 445 -18.91 -5.08 -3.99
C ALA A 445 -19.63 -5.39 -5.33
N GLY A 446 -18.90 -5.34 -6.44
CA GLY A 446 -19.34 -5.83 -7.76
C GLY A 446 -19.23 -7.34 -7.88
N GLU A 447 -18.14 -7.94 -7.39
CA GLU A 447 -17.92 -9.41 -7.37
C GLU A 447 -18.99 -10.15 -6.56
N LEU A 448 -19.52 -9.55 -5.49
CA LEU A 448 -20.69 -10.08 -4.74
C LEU A 448 -22.01 -10.08 -5.54
N GLY A 449 -22.06 -9.50 -6.73
CA GLY A 449 -23.27 -9.32 -7.55
C GLY A 449 -23.64 -10.50 -8.45
N GLY A 450 -23.13 -11.71 -8.16
CA GLY A 450 -23.30 -12.90 -9.02
C GLY A 450 -23.38 -14.25 -8.30
N GLU A 451 -23.46 -14.31 -6.97
CA GLU A 451 -23.56 -15.61 -6.27
C GLU A 451 -24.98 -16.20 -6.33
N PRO A 452 -25.13 -17.52 -6.59
CA PRO A 452 -26.41 -18.18 -6.77
C PRO A 452 -27.14 -18.45 -5.43
N GLY A 453 -27.75 -17.41 -4.85
CA GLY A 453 -28.70 -17.55 -3.74
C GLY A 453 -30.15 -17.75 -4.23
N THR A 454 -30.96 -18.52 -3.50
CA THR A 454 -32.40 -18.73 -3.72
C THR A 454 -33.27 -17.78 -2.87
N GLY A 455 -34.50 -17.52 -3.33
CA GLY A 455 -35.49 -16.71 -2.62
C GLY A 455 -35.32 -15.19 -2.73
N LEU A 456 -36.35 -14.42 -2.31
CA LEU A 456 -36.41 -12.96 -2.44
C LEU A 456 -35.23 -12.24 -1.74
N ARG A 457 -34.76 -12.75 -0.60
CA ARG A 457 -33.60 -12.22 0.13
C ARG A 457 -32.28 -12.32 -0.65
N ALA A 458 -32.22 -13.09 -1.75
CA ALA A 458 -31.08 -13.17 -2.65
C ALA A 458 -31.14 -12.18 -3.83
N LEU A 459 -32.28 -11.53 -4.10
CA LEU A 459 -32.39 -10.54 -5.20
C LEU A 459 -31.30 -9.45 -5.15
N PRO A 460 -30.94 -8.84 -3.99
CA PRO A 460 -29.88 -7.84 -3.94
C PRO A 460 -28.48 -8.38 -4.28
N ALA A 461 -28.26 -9.69 -4.14
CA ALA A 461 -27.00 -10.37 -4.46
C ALA A 461 -26.92 -10.85 -5.92
N ARG A 462 -28.07 -11.09 -6.58
CA ARG A 462 -28.14 -11.38 -8.02
C ARG A 462 -28.01 -10.13 -8.91
N MET A 463 -28.15 -8.93 -8.34
CA MET A 463 -28.04 -7.66 -9.07
C MET A 463 -26.61 -7.11 -9.05
N ARG A 464 -26.11 -6.72 -10.24
CA ARG A 464 -24.89 -5.91 -10.38
C ARG A 464 -24.99 -4.64 -9.53
N LEU A 465 -23.87 -4.24 -8.90
CA LEU A 465 -23.78 -3.07 -8.03
C LEU A 465 -24.39 -1.79 -8.65
N THR A 466 -24.10 -1.52 -9.93
CA THR A 466 -24.63 -0.35 -10.66
C THR A 466 -26.14 -0.39 -10.86
N THR A 467 -26.73 -1.56 -11.14
CA THR A 467 -28.20 -1.72 -11.21
C THR A 467 -28.82 -1.50 -9.84
N ARG A 468 -28.23 -2.06 -8.79
CA ARG A 468 -28.68 -1.91 -7.39
C ARG A 468 -28.65 -0.44 -6.96
N GLN A 469 -27.56 0.26 -7.26
CA GLN A 469 -27.40 1.69 -7.01
C GLN A 469 -28.35 2.56 -7.85
N ALA A 470 -28.70 2.17 -9.07
CA ALA A 470 -29.66 2.93 -9.89
C ALA A 470 -31.05 2.96 -9.24
N PHE A 471 -31.54 1.82 -8.76
CA PHE A 471 -32.80 1.76 -7.99
C PHE A 471 -32.69 2.52 -6.65
N GLN A 472 -31.59 2.40 -5.92
CA GLN A 472 -31.37 3.17 -4.69
C GLN A 472 -31.39 4.68 -4.94
N VAL A 473 -30.67 5.17 -5.94
CA VAL A 473 -30.59 6.60 -6.27
C VAL A 473 -31.91 7.13 -6.82
N ALA A 474 -32.69 6.33 -7.55
CA ALA A 474 -34.04 6.70 -7.98
C ALA A 474 -34.99 6.87 -6.78
N LEU A 475 -35.07 5.87 -5.89
CA LEU A 475 -35.92 5.93 -4.70
C LEU A 475 -35.49 7.07 -3.77
N ALA A 476 -34.20 7.19 -3.47
CA ALA A 476 -33.68 8.22 -2.60
C ALA A 476 -33.77 9.62 -3.22
N GLY A 477 -33.72 9.73 -4.55
CA GLY A 477 -34.00 10.95 -5.28
C GLY A 477 -35.45 11.39 -5.14
N GLY A 478 -36.41 10.50 -5.39
CA GLY A 478 -37.84 10.76 -5.22
C GLY A 478 -38.21 11.14 -3.77
N LEU A 479 -37.66 10.43 -2.79
CA LEU A 479 -37.85 10.76 -1.37
C LEU A 479 -37.19 12.11 -1.00
N ALA A 480 -36.01 12.44 -1.55
CA ALA A 480 -35.36 13.73 -1.30
C ALA A 480 -36.09 14.91 -1.98
N ILE A 481 -36.73 14.69 -3.14
CA ILE A 481 -37.65 15.66 -3.76
C ILE A 481 -38.85 15.90 -2.84
N GLY A 482 -39.49 14.83 -2.35
CA GLY A 482 -40.65 14.94 -1.45
C GLY A 482 -40.31 15.67 -0.14
N VAL A 483 -39.31 15.19 0.61
CA VAL A 483 -38.90 15.80 1.88
C VAL A 483 -38.36 17.22 1.68
N GLY A 484 -37.58 17.46 0.62
CA GLY A 484 -37.09 18.81 0.30
C GLY A 484 -38.22 19.78 -0.05
N SER A 485 -39.28 19.32 -0.72
CA SER A 485 -40.44 20.16 -1.07
C SER A 485 -41.28 20.53 0.15
N LEU A 486 -41.30 19.70 1.21
CA LEU A 486 -41.92 20.02 2.50
C LEU A 486 -41.14 21.07 3.30
N ILE A 487 -39.84 21.25 3.03
CA ILE A 487 -39.01 22.34 3.60
C ILE A 487 -39.18 23.59 2.74
N ASN A 488 -38.94 23.48 1.42
CA ASN A 488 -39.17 24.55 0.48
C ASN A 488 -39.48 24.02 -0.93
N GLU A 489 -40.73 24.21 -1.36
CA GLU A 489 -41.24 23.81 -2.67
C GLU A 489 -40.45 24.35 -3.88
N GLN A 490 -39.74 25.47 -3.72
CA GLN A 490 -38.95 26.12 -4.77
C GLN A 490 -37.46 25.76 -4.70
N ARG A 491 -36.94 25.34 -3.53
CA ARG A 491 -35.49 25.19 -3.30
C ARG A 491 -34.99 23.78 -2.95
N TYR A 492 -35.89 22.80 -2.85
CA TYR A 492 -35.66 21.35 -2.60
C TYR A 492 -34.42 20.66 -3.26
N TYR A 493 -33.81 21.27 -4.27
CA TYR A 493 -32.68 20.75 -5.02
C TYR A 493 -31.44 20.45 -4.16
N TRP A 494 -31.16 21.16 -3.06
CA TRP A 494 -30.00 20.82 -2.21
C TRP A 494 -30.14 19.45 -1.55
N ALA A 495 -31.35 19.03 -1.21
CA ALA A 495 -31.63 17.68 -0.69
C ALA A 495 -31.34 16.60 -1.74
N VAL A 496 -31.80 16.81 -2.97
CA VAL A 496 -31.57 15.86 -4.08
C VAL A 496 -30.08 15.78 -4.45
N LEU A 497 -29.39 16.93 -4.52
CA LEU A 497 -27.95 17.00 -4.75
C LEU A 497 -27.16 16.32 -3.62
N ALA A 498 -27.58 16.46 -2.36
CA ALA A 498 -26.94 15.79 -1.23
C ALA A 498 -27.11 14.28 -1.29
N CYS A 499 -28.32 13.83 -1.54
CA CYS A 499 -28.67 12.42 -1.68
C CYS A 499 -27.89 11.75 -2.83
N PHE A 500 -27.92 12.32 -4.05
CA PHE A 500 -27.20 11.78 -5.21
C PHE A 500 -25.68 11.73 -5.01
N MET A 501 -25.11 12.74 -4.35
CA MET A 501 -23.66 12.80 -4.10
C MET A 501 -23.19 11.81 -3.02
N ALA A 502 -24.05 11.42 -2.09
CA ALA A 502 -23.76 10.37 -1.09
C ALA A 502 -23.56 8.99 -1.75
N PHE A 503 -24.36 8.65 -2.77
CA PHE A 503 -24.20 7.40 -3.55
C PHE A 503 -23.13 7.47 -4.65
N THR A 504 -22.66 8.66 -5.02
CA THR A 504 -21.72 8.82 -6.14
C THR A 504 -20.29 8.47 -5.71
N GLY A 505 -19.80 7.31 -6.16
CA GLY A 505 -18.45 6.82 -5.88
C GLY A 505 -18.29 6.05 -4.57
N THR A 506 -19.40 5.70 -3.91
CA THR A 506 -19.44 4.73 -2.80
C THR A 506 -19.88 3.37 -3.32
N ALA A 507 -19.72 2.30 -2.52
CA ALA A 507 -20.20 0.96 -2.88
C ALA A 507 -20.99 0.28 -1.76
N THR A 508 -20.60 0.53 -0.50
CA THR A 508 -21.21 -0.05 0.71
C THR A 508 -22.02 0.97 1.49
N ALA A 509 -22.98 0.50 2.30
CA ALA A 509 -23.84 1.36 3.10
C ALA A 509 -23.03 2.29 4.04
N ALA A 510 -21.96 1.77 4.68
CA ALA A 510 -21.10 2.56 5.56
C ALA A 510 -20.35 3.69 4.82
N GLU A 511 -19.95 3.49 3.56
CA GLU A 511 -19.33 4.55 2.75
C GLU A 511 -20.35 5.63 2.38
N THR A 512 -21.58 5.25 2.00
CA THR A 512 -22.67 6.21 1.73
C THR A 512 -23.02 7.02 2.97
N ILE A 513 -23.15 6.39 4.14
CA ILE A 513 -23.41 7.08 5.42
C ILE A 513 -22.27 8.04 5.76
N SER A 514 -21.03 7.57 5.70
CA SER A 514 -19.85 8.42 5.97
C SER A 514 -19.80 9.62 5.02
N LYS A 515 -20.14 9.41 3.74
CA LYS A 515 -20.14 10.47 2.73
C LYS A 515 -21.30 11.47 2.89
N ALA A 516 -22.46 11.00 3.34
CA ALA A 516 -23.60 11.85 3.69
C ALA A 516 -23.29 12.73 4.92
N ALA A 517 -22.67 12.15 5.96
CA ALA A 517 -22.21 12.86 7.14
C ALA A 517 -21.08 13.87 6.82
N ASP A 518 -20.06 13.47 6.04
CA ASP A 518 -19.02 14.38 5.53
C ASP A 518 -19.63 15.58 4.78
N ARG A 519 -20.72 15.36 4.04
CA ARG A 519 -21.42 16.46 3.34
C ARG A 519 -22.14 17.39 4.30
N ALA A 520 -22.94 16.88 5.23
CA ALA A 520 -23.66 17.72 6.19
C ALA A 520 -22.70 18.56 7.04
N LEU A 521 -21.64 17.93 7.57
CA LEU A 521 -20.58 18.61 8.33
C LEU A 521 -19.81 19.63 7.46
N GLY A 522 -19.47 19.25 6.22
CA GLY A 522 -18.79 20.14 5.28
C GLY A 522 -19.64 21.33 4.83
N THR A 523 -20.96 21.19 4.75
CA THR A 523 -21.88 22.32 4.51
C THR A 523 -22.01 23.19 5.75
N LEU A 524 -22.15 22.63 6.95
CA LEU A 524 -22.19 23.39 8.21
C LEU A 524 -20.95 24.29 8.39
N VAL A 525 -19.75 23.69 8.31
CA VAL A 525 -18.49 24.45 8.40
C VAL A 525 -18.32 25.38 7.19
N GLY A 526 -18.77 24.94 6.01
CA GLY A 526 -18.77 25.72 4.77
C GLY A 526 -19.65 26.97 4.82
N VAL A 527 -20.75 26.98 5.59
CA VAL A 527 -21.60 28.16 5.81
C VAL A 527 -20.89 29.21 6.66
N GLY A 528 -20.19 28.80 7.73
CA GLY A 528 -19.37 29.70 8.53
C GLY A 528 -18.23 30.33 7.72
N VAL A 529 -17.48 29.51 6.98
CA VAL A 529 -16.39 29.97 6.09
C VAL A 529 -16.91 30.84 4.95
N ALA A 530 -18.08 30.51 4.37
CA ALA A 530 -18.74 31.34 3.36
C ALA A 530 -19.08 32.74 3.88
N THR A 531 -19.64 32.84 5.08
CA THR A 531 -20.03 34.12 5.69
C THR A 531 -18.81 35.00 5.98
N LEU A 532 -17.70 34.40 6.44
CA LEU A 532 -16.42 35.10 6.60
C LEU A 532 -15.87 35.62 5.26
N PHE A 533 -15.93 34.83 4.19
CA PHE A 533 -15.48 35.33 2.88
C PHE A 533 -16.42 36.39 2.30
N ALA A 534 -17.74 36.27 2.49
CA ALA A 534 -18.71 37.23 1.98
C ALA A 534 -18.46 38.65 2.53
N SER A 535 -18.21 38.79 3.83
CA SER A 535 -17.88 40.10 4.43
C SER A 535 -16.54 40.69 3.96
N LEU A 536 -15.62 39.85 3.45
CA LEU A 536 -14.33 40.29 2.87
C LEU A 536 -14.42 40.59 1.36
N THR A 537 -15.42 40.07 0.65
CA THR A 537 -15.59 40.23 -0.80
C THR A 537 -16.73 41.14 -1.21
N HIS A 538 -17.54 41.62 -0.26
CA HIS A 538 -18.71 42.45 -0.52
C HIS A 538 -18.39 43.65 -1.43
N GLY A 539 -19.19 43.86 -2.48
CA GLY A 539 -18.97 44.89 -3.50
C GLY A 539 -17.76 44.68 -4.44
N ASN A 540 -16.88 43.71 -4.19
CA ASN A 540 -15.65 43.49 -4.95
C ASN A 540 -15.72 42.21 -5.81
N LEU A 541 -16.23 42.35 -7.04
CA LEU A 541 -16.36 41.25 -8.01
C LEU A 541 -15.04 40.50 -8.30
N VAL A 542 -13.90 41.20 -8.26
CA VAL A 542 -12.58 40.57 -8.45
C VAL A 542 -12.22 39.71 -7.23
N GLY A 543 -12.48 40.20 -6.02
CA GLY A 543 -12.35 39.44 -4.78
C GLY A 543 -13.24 38.19 -4.79
N VAL A 544 -14.52 38.33 -5.17
CA VAL A 544 -15.45 37.21 -5.31
C VAL A 544 -14.92 36.17 -6.31
N MET A 545 -14.46 36.58 -7.48
CA MET A 545 -13.92 35.67 -8.49
C MET A 545 -12.65 34.94 -8.02
N ILE A 546 -11.77 35.62 -7.27
CA ILE A 546 -10.59 35.02 -6.65
C ILE A 546 -10.99 33.96 -5.62
N VAL A 547 -11.98 34.24 -4.75
CA VAL A 547 -12.47 33.27 -3.77
C VAL A 547 -13.18 32.10 -4.43
N VAL A 548 -13.95 32.32 -5.51
CA VAL A 548 -14.59 31.24 -6.31
C VAL A 548 -13.54 30.30 -6.91
N LEU A 549 -12.58 30.83 -7.67
CA LEU A 549 -11.55 30.03 -8.33
C LEU A 549 -10.58 29.38 -7.33
N GLY A 550 -10.22 30.09 -6.26
CA GLY A 550 -9.43 29.57 -5.15
C GLY A 550 -10.14 28.43 -4.41
N SER A 551 -11.45 28.57 -4.16
CA SER A 551 -12.27 27.53 -3.53
C SER A 551 -12.41 26.28 -4.41
N ILE A 552 -12.52 26.43 -5.72
CA ILE A 552 -12.51 25.30 -6.66
C ILE A 552 -11.14 24.59 -6.59
N LEU A 553 -10.04 25.34 -6.67
CA LEU A 553 -8.69 24.79 -6.61
C LEU A 553 -8.42 24.04 -5.29
N VAL A 554 -8.71 24.67 -4.15
CA VAL A 554 -8.48 24.07 -2.82
C VAL A 554 -9.45 22.92 -2.56
N GLY A 555 -10.73 23.07 -2.92
CA GLY A 555 -11.76 22.04 -2.74
C GLY A 555 -11.46 20.75 -3.51
N PHE A 556 -11.11 20.83 -4.79
CA PHE A 556 -10.71 19.64 -5.56
C PHE A 556 -9.39 19.02 -5.08
N PHE A 557 -8.43 19.83 -4.59
CA PHE A 557 -7.20 19.30 -4.02
C PHE A 557 -7.45 18.56 -2.69
N LEU A 558 -8.28 19.13 -1.80
CA LEU A 558 -8.58 18.54 -0.49
C LEU A 558 -9.45 17.28 -0.56
N MET A 559 -10.16 17.04 -1.66
CA MET A 559 -10.93 15.80 -1.95
C MET A 559 -10.07 14.52 -1.93
N ARG A 560 -8.74 14.63 -1.89
CA ARG A 560 -7.83 13.51 -1.59
C ARG A 560 -7.93 13.05 -0.13
N PHE A 561 -8.00 14.01 0.80
CA PHE A 561 -7.81 13.81 2.24
C PHE A 561 -9.13 13.47 2.95
N THR A 562 -10.15 14.29 2.76
CA THR A 562 -11.54 14.08 3.25
C THR A 562 -12.55 14.61 2.24
N TYR A 563 -13.80 14.15 2.26
CA TYR A 563 -14.84 14.74 1.42
C TYR A 563 -15.42 15.99 2.09
N ALA A 564 -15.52 16.02 3.42
CA ALA A 564 -15.96 17.18 4.20
C ALA A 564 -15.20 18.47 3.85
N LEU A 565 -13.86 18.46 3.85
CA LEU A 565 -13.06 19.65 3.51
C LEU A 565 -13.30 20.12 2.07
N ALA A 566 -13.51 19.20 1.12
CA ALA A 566 -13.89 19.58 -0.25
C ALA A 566 -15.26 20.28 -0.27
N VAL A 567 -16.22 19.81 0.53
CA VAL A 567 -17.56 20.41 0.64
C VAL A 567 -17.52 21.78 1.32
N VAL A 568 -16.61 22.05 2.27
CA VAL A 568 -16.42 23.40 2.86
C VAL A 568 -16.15 24.45 1.77
N PHE A 569 -15.16 24.21 0.92
CA PHE A 569 -14.79 25.14 -0.15
C PHE A 569 -15.84 25.17 -1.28
N MET A 570 -16.46 24.04 -1.65
CA MET A 570 -17.54 24.06 -2.66
C MET A 570 -18.83 24.73 -2.12
N THR A 571 -19.06 24.72 -0.80
CA THR A 571 -20.13 25.50 -0.16
C THR A 571 -19.82 27.00 -0.22
N THR A 572 -18.57 27.38 0.10
CA THR A 572 -18.03 28.75 -0.03
C THR A 572 -18.17 29.28 -1.46
N MET A 573 -17.73 28.53 -2.47
CA MET A 573 -17.83 28.88 -3.90
C MET A 573 -19.27 29.20 -4.33
N VAL A 574 -20.25 28.41 -3.89
CA VAL A 574 -21.66 28.65 -4.23
C VAL A 574 -22.25 29.84 -3.46
N ALA A 575 -21.84 30.05 -2.20
CA ALA A 575 -22.28 31.22 -1.45
C ALA A 575 -21.74 32.53 -2.04
N GLN A 576 -20.49 32.51 -2.49
CA GLN A 576 -19.85 33.58 -3.25
C GLN A 576 -20.54 33.81 -4.61
N LEU A 577 -21.10 32.77 -5.24
CA LEU A 577 -21.97 32.95 -6.41
C LEU A 577 -23.30 33.63 -6.05
N TYR A 578 -23.94 33.28 -4.93
CA TYR A 578 -25.15 33.98 -4.46
C TYR A 578 -24.90 35.46 -4.12
N GLU A 579 -23.67 35.86 -3.75
CA GLU A 579 -23.27 37.27 -3.62
C GLU A 579 -23.32 38.00 -4.96
N VAL A 580 -22.85 37.38 -6.06
CA VAL A 580 -22.95 37.93 -7.44
C VAL A 580 -24.39 38.02 -7.92
N LEU A 581 -25.27 37.11 -7.49
CA LEU A 581 -26.70 37.17 -7.78
C LEU A 581 -27.47 38.15 -6.87
N HIS A 582 -26.82 38.76 -5.87
CA HIS A 582 -27.45 39.55 -4.81
C HIS A 582 -28.56 38.80 -4.03
N GLU A 583 -28.51 37.45 -4.01
CA GLU A 583 -29.40 36.58 -3.22
C GLU A 583 -28.84 36.21 -1.84
N PHE A 584 -27.58 36.56 -1.55
CA PHE A 584 -26.89 36.15 -0.33
C PHE A 584 -27.65 36.57 0.95
N SER A 585 -28.01 35.59 1.77
CA SER A 585 -28.67 35.82 3.06
C SER A 585 -28.45 34.65 4.03
N ALA A 586 -28.48 34.95 5.33
CA ALA A 586 -28.32 33.94 6.38
C ALA A 586 -29.41 32.84 6.31
N GLY A 587 -30.66 33.23 6.01
CA GLY A 587 -31.78 32.30 5.84
C GLY A 587 -31.59 31.34 4.67
N LEU A 588 -31.03 31.79 3.54
CA LEU A 588 -30.71 30.94 2.39
C LEU A 588 -29.60 29.94 2.74
N LEU A 589 -28.57 30.36 3.49
CA LEU A 589 -27.52 29.47 3.97
C LEU A 589 -28.02 28.44 5.00
N LEU A 590 -28.98 28.81 5.86
CA LEU A 590 -29.63 27.90 6.80
C LEU A 590 -30.52 26.88 6.08
N LEU A 591 -31.39 27.32 5.18
CA LEU A 591 -32.22 26.45 4.33
C LEU A 591 -31.37 25.42 3.57
N ARG A 592 -30.23 25.87 3.01
CA ARG A 592 -29.26 24.98 2.33
C ARG A 592 -28.66 23.93 3.25
N LEU A 593 -28.48 24.22 4.54
CA LEU A 593 -28.02 23.26 5.55
C LEU A 593 -29.13 22.27 5.89
N GLU A 594 -30.36 22.73 6.12
CA GLU A 594 -31.55 21.92 6.39
C GLU A 594 -31.85 20.93 5.26
N GLU A 595 -31.92 21.41 4.02
CA GLU A 595 -32.12 20.57 2.84
C GLU A 595 -30.96 19.59 2.64
N THR A 596 -29.71 20.01 2.86
CA THR A 596 -28.54 19.11 2.81
C THR A 596 -28.63 18.01 3.88
N ALA A 597 -29.08 18.35 5.09
CA ALA A 597 -29.26 17.40 6.18
C ALA A 597 -30.41 16.42 5.87
N ALA A 598 -31.55 16.90 5.37
CA ALA A 598 -32.67 16.06 4.95
C ALA A 598 -32.25 15.08 3.83
N GLY A 599 -31.55 15.56 2.80
CA GLY A 599 -31.00 14.74 1.73
C GLY A 599 -29.96 13.71 2.21
N ALA A 600 -29.16 14.06 3.22
CA ALA A 600 -28.22 13.15 3.87
C ALA A 600 -28.94 12.05 4.66
N VAL A 601 -29.98 12.39 5.42
CA VAL A 601 -30.82 11.43 6.16
C VAL A 601 -31.52 10.46 5.22
N VAL A 602 -32.19 10.96 4.17
CA VAL A 602 -32.84 10.13 3.14
C VAL A 602 -31.82 9.19 2.48
N GLY A 603 -30.64 9.70 2.11
CA GLY A 603 -29.56 8.88 1.55
C GLY A 603 -29.09 7.76 2.49
N CYS A 604 -28.96 8.05 3.79
CA CYS A 604 -28.61 7.05 4.80
C CYS A 604 -29.70 5.98 4.96
N VAL A 605 -30.97 6.38 5.06
CA VAL A 605 -32.11 5.47 5.23
C VAL A 605 -32.21 4.52 4.03
N VAL A 606 -32.16 5.01 2.80
CA VAL A 606 -32.22 4.14 1.61
C VAL A 606 -31.00 3.22 1.51
N ALA A 607 -29.79 3.70 1.85
CA ALA A 607 -28.57 2.88 1.82
C ALA A 607 -28.59 1.70 2.80
N VAL A 608 -29.33 1.79 3.90
CA VAL A 608 -29.49 0.74 4.92
C VAL A 608 -30.72 -0.14 4.66
N CYS A 609 -31.86 0.46 4.31
CA CYS A 609 -33.15 -0.25 4.25
C CYS A 609 -33.46 -0.84 2.86
N PHE A 610 -32.97 -0.24 1.77
CA PHE A 610 -33.36 -0.61 0.41
C PHE A 610 -32.17 -1.18 -0.38
N LEU A 611 -32.25 -2.49 -0.69
CA LEU A 611 -31.20 -3.26 -1.38
C LEU A 611 -29.76 -3.06 -0.81
N PRO A 612 -29.54 -3.15 0.52
CA PRO A 612 -28.29 -2.71 1.15
C PRO A 612 -27.05 -3.52 0.75
N THR A 613 -25.98 -2.84 0.32
CA THR A 613 -24.64 -3.45 0.17
C THR A 613 -23.95 -3.55 1.54
N SER A 614 -24.01 -4.73 2.16
CA SER A 614 -23.42 -4.97 3.48
C SER A 614 -21.87 -4.89 3.47
N THR A 615 -21.33 -3.86 4.13
CA THR A 615 -19.88 -3.69 4.34
C THR A 615 -19.25 -4.93 5.02
N ARG A 616 -19.99 -5.66 5.88
CA ARG A 616 -19.51 -6.91 6.52
C ARG A 616 -19.28 -8.04 5.50
N ARG A 617 -20.06 -8.12 4.43
CA ARG A 617 -19.82 -9.07 3.33
C ARG A 617 -18.61 -8.66 2.49
N VAL A 618 -18.48 -7.38 2.15
CA VAL A 618 -17.33 -6.86 1.38
C VAL A 618 -16.02 -7.01 2.15
N ALA A 619 -15.99 -6.71 3.44
CA ALA A 619 -14.82 -6.92 4.30
C ALA A 619 -14.44 -8.41 4.41
N ARG A 620 -15.42 -9.32 4.45
CA ARG A 620 -15.17 -10.78 4.42
C ARG A 620 -14.58 -11.21 3.08
N MET A 621 -15.08 -10.69 1.95
CA MET A 621 -14.51 -10.97 0.62
C MET A 621 -13.08 -10.43 0.49
N ALA A 622 -12.83 -9.19 0.95
CA ALA A 622 -11.48 -8.62 1.01
C ALA A 622 -10.51 -9.49 1.83
N ARG A 623 -10.95 -9.96 3.00
CA ARG A 623 -10.17 -10.88 3.86
C ARG A 623 -9.89 -12.21 3.17
N ARG A 624 -10.87 -12.79 2.48
CA ARG A 624 -10.69 -14.04 1.71
C ARG A 624 -9.69 -13.83 0.58
N ARG A 625 -9.82 -12.75 -0.20
CA ARG A 625 -8.90 -12.40 -1.30
C ARG A 625 -7.47 -12.23 -0.80
N PHE A 626 -7.28 -11.51 0.30
CA PHE A 626 -5.98 -11.33 0.95
C PHE A 626 -5.34 -12.66 1.38
N LEU A 627 -6.09 -13.52 2.08
CA LEU A 627 -5.57 -14.81 2.53
C LEU A 627 -5.27 -15.74 1.34
N VAL A 628 -6.12 -15.78 0.31
CA VAL A 628 -5.87 -16.56 -0.92
C VAL A 628 -4.58 -16.09 -1.62
N ALA A 629 -4.42 -14.79 -1.87
CA ALA A 629 -3.21 -14.24 -2.48
C ALA A 629 -1.94 -14.50 -1.64
N THR A 630 -2.06 -14.49 -0.31
CA THR A 630 -0.97 -14.85 0.60
C THR A 630 -0.61 -16.34 0.51
N ALA A 631 -1.59 -17.23 0.39
CA ALA A 631 -1.34 -18.67 0.19
C ALA A 631 -0.77 -19.00 -1.20
N GLU A 632 -1.14 -18.23 -2.22
CA GLU A 632 -0.54 -18.31 -3.57
C GLU A 632 0.92 -17.86 -3.55
N LEU A 633 1.24 -16.77 -2.84
CA LEU A 633 2.61 -16.31 -2.61
C LEU A 633 3.47 -17.37 -1.89
N LEU A 634 2.94 -18.02 -0.85
CA LEU A 634 3.64 -19.09 -0.13
C LEU A 634 3.88 -20.32 -1.03
N ALA A 635 2.88 -20.75 -1.81
CA ALA A 635 3.04 -21.87 -2.75
C ALA A 635 4.02 -21.55 -3.89
N GLY A 636 4.01 -20.32 -4.43
CA GLY A 636 5.01 -19.84 -5.39
C GLY A 636 6.42 -19.84 -4.81
N THR A 637 6.55 -19.48 -3.53
CA THR A 637 7.82 -19.54 -2.78
C THR A 637 8.31 -20.99 -2.63
N GLY A 638 7.41 -21.93 -2.30
CA GLY A 638 7.71 -23.37 -2.24
C GLY A 638 8.13 -23.96 -3.60
N ALA A 639 7.43 -23.58 -4.68
CA ALA A 639 7.79 -23.99 -6.04
C ALA A 639 9.17 -23.42 -6.49
N ARG A 640 9.51 -22.20 -6.07
CA ARG A 640 10.83 -21.59 -6.33
C ARG A 640 11.96 -22.30 -5.60
N LEU A 641 11.72 -22.72 -4.35
CA LEU A 641 12.66 -23.54 -3.56
C LEU A 641 12.88 -24.92 -4.19
N ARG A 642 11.80 -25.59 -4.67
CA ARG A 642 11.85 -26.88 -5.41
C ARG A 642 12.56 -26.81 -6.78
N GLY A 643 13.34 -25.77 -7.04
CA GLY A 643 14.19 -25.67 -8.22
C GLY A 643 13.50 -25.17 -9.49
N GLY A 644 12.16 -25.10 -9.51
CA GLY A 644 11.33 -24.83 -10.68
C GLY A 644 11.80 -23.63 -11.52
N ARG A 645 12.07 -23.89 -12.81
CA ARG A 645 12.42 -22.88 -13.83
C ARG A 645 11.35 -22.71 -14.94
N GLY A 646 10.36 -23.60 -15.03
CA GLY A 646 9.33 -23.55 -16.07
C GLY A 646 8.05 -22.82 -15.63
N LEU A 647 7.68 -21.76 -16.34
CA LEU A 647 6.36 -21.11 -16.48
C LEU A 647 5.50 -20.79 -15.22
N GLY A 648 5.97 -21.07 -14.01
CA GLY A 648 5.28 -20.71 -12.76
C GLY A 648 5.19 -19.21 -12.54
N ALA A 649 4.09 -18.77 -11.92
CA ALA A 649 3.73 -17.36 -11.72
C ALA A 649 4.88 -16.48 -11.19
N ASP A 650 4.96 -15.24 -11.69
CA ASP A 650 5.89 -14.23 -11.18
C ASP A 650 5.68 -14.01 -9.68
N LEU A 651 6.63 -14.47 -8.87
CA LEU A 651 6.62 -14.34 -7.43
C LEU A 651 6.51 -12.87 -6.97
N ARG A 652 6.98 -11.93 -7.80
CA ARG A 652 6.90 -10.48 -7.56
C ARG A 652 5.47 -9.97 -7.78
N ALA A 653 4.79 -10.42 -8.85
CA ALA A 653 3.36 -10.19 -9.07
C ALA A 653 2.50 -10.81 -7.95
N SER A 654 2.83 -12.02 -7.47
CA SER A 654 2.15 -12.65 -6.32
C SER A 654 2.32 -11.83 -5.04
N ALA A 655 3.54 -11.34 -4.75
CA ALA A 655 3.79 -10.46 -3.61
C ALA A 655 2.98 -9.15 -3.71
N ARG A 656 2.96 -8.53 -4.90
CA ARG A 656 2.16 -7.34 -5.18
C ARG A 656 0.64 -7.59 -5.11
N ALA A 657 0.17 -8.77 -5.47
CA ALA A 657 -1.24 -9.16 -5.33
C ALA A 657 -1.64 -9.31 -3.85
N ALA A 658 -0.76 -9.85 -3.01
CA ALA A 658 -0.97 -9.92 -1.56
C ALA A 658 -0.98 -8.52 -0.91
N ASP A 659 -0.01 -7.65 -1.22
CA ASP A 659 0.02 -6.24 -0.81
C ASP A 659 -1.28 -5.50 -1.22
N ALA A 660 -1.68 -5.64 -2.49
CA ALA A 660 -2.89 -5.02 -3.03
C ALA A 660 -4.17 -5.47 -2.32
N ALA A 661 -4.29 -6.76 -2.04
CA ALA A 661 -5.44 -7.32 -1.33
C ALA A 661 -5.47 -6.92 0.15
N LEU A 662 -4.31 -6.80 0.80
CA LEU A 662 -4.20 -6.22 2.14
C LEU A 662 -4.66 -4.75 2.14
N GLN A 663 -4.17 -3.93 1.21
CA GLN A 663 -4.52 -2.51 1.14
C GLN A 663 -6.01 -2.30 0.81
N GLN A 664 -6.63 -3.18 0.00
CA GLN A 664 -8.08 -3.23 -0.16
C GLN A 664 -8.80 -3.55 1.16
N LEU A 665 -8.35 -4.58 1.90
CA LEU A 665 -8.93 -4.96 3.20
C LEU A 665 -8.84 -3.81 4.24
N LEU A 666 -7.68 -3.14 4.33
CA LEU A 666 -7.47 -1.96 5.18
C LEU A 666 -8.38 -0.80 4.77
N THR A 667 -8.55 -0.57 3.46
CA THR A 667 -9.43 0.48 2.94
C THR A 667 -10.91 0.20 3.26
N VAL A 668 -11.38 -1.04 3.05
CA VAL A 668 -12.78 -1.45 3.32
C VAL A 668 -13.10 -1.45 4.82
N THR A 669 -12.13 -1.74 5.69
CA THR A 669 -12.32 -1.73 7.16
C THR A 669 -12.06 -0.38 7.83
N ARG A 670 -11.56 0.62 7.08
CA ARG A 670 -11.29 1.98 7.58
C ARG A 670 -12.47 2.63 8.32
N PRO A 671 -13.74 2.57 7.86
CA PRO A 671 -14.87 3.19 8.54
C PRO A 671 -15.14 2.69 9.98
N TRP A 672 -14.63 1.51 10.34
CA TRP A 672 -14.79 0.91 11.68
C TRP A 672 -13.52 0.99 12.54
N THR A 673 -12.43 1.56 12.02
CA THR A 673 -11.15 1.68 12.73
C THR A 673 -10.73 3.13 13.00
N LEU A 674 -11.41 4.09 12.36
CA LEU A 674 -11.32 5.51 12.67
C LEU A 674 -11.81 5.81 14.11
N PRO A 675 -11.10 6.64 14.89
CA PRO A 675 -11.66 7.29 16.08
C PRO A 675 -12.84 8.20 15.71
N ALA A 676 -13.63 8.61 16.70
CA ALA A 676 -14.58 9.70 16.52
C ALA A 676 -13.84 11.02 16.22
N LEU A 677 -14.49 11.93 15.48
CA LEU A 677 -13.97 13.30 15.25
C LEU A 677 -13.73 14.09 16.56
N PHE A 678 -14.40 13.68 17.64
CA PHE A 678 -14.35 14.31 18.97
C PHE A 678 -13.97 13.30 20.08
N GLY A 679 -13.23 12.23 19.78
CA GLY A 679 -12.87 11.23 20.79
C GLY A 679 -11.71 10.30 20.39
N SER A 680 -10.97 9.82 21.39
CA SER A 680 -9.85 8.87 21.21
C SER A 680 -10.31 7.44 20.85
N GLU A 681 -11.53 7.08 21.29
CA GLU A 681 -12.20 5.82 20.99
C GLU A 681 -12.94 5.89 19.64
N SER A 682 -13.18 4.74 19.02
CA SER A 682 -14.10 4.64 17.88
C SER A 682 -15.51 4.38 18.42
N PRO A 683 -16.58 4.95 17.84
CA PRO A 683 -17.95 4.74 18.32
C PRO A 683 -18.48 3.30 18.09
N PHE A 684 -17.67 2.41 17.52
CA PHE A 684 -18.04 1.01 17.28
C PHE A 684 -17.40 0.06 18.29
N PRO A 685 -18.21 -0.71 19.06
CA PRO A 685 -17.72 -1.81 19.88
C PRO A 685 -16.85 -2.78 19.07
N GLY A 686 -15.72 -3.21 19.65
CA GLY A 686 -14.76 -4.10 18.99
C GLY A 686 -13.74 -3.40 18.07
N ALA A 687 -13.74 -2.08 17.92
CA ALA A 687 -12.74 -1.38 17.10
C ALA A 687 -11.27 -1.56 17.58
N ARG A 688 -11.04 -1.91 18.86
CA ARG A 688 -9.72 -2.32 19.36
C ARG A 688 -9.30 -3.67 18.76
N ASP A 689 -10.14 -4.69 18.91
CA ASP A 689 -9.95 -6.02 18.31
C ASP A 689 -9.77 -5.96 16.78
N LEU A 690 -10.62 -5.20 16.08
CA LEU A 690 -10.51 -5.04 14.63
C LEU A 690 -9.14 -4.44 14.22
N ARG A 691 -8.66 -3.41 14.92
CA ARG A 691 -7.33 -2.82 14.69
C ARG A 691 -6.20 -3.81 14.98
N GLN A 692 -6.37 -4.69 15.97
CA GLN A 692 -5.41 -5.75 16.29
C GLN A 692 -5.40 -6.85 15.22
N ARG A 693 -6.57 -7.31 14.73
CA ARG A 693 -6.68 -8.25 13.60
C ARG A 693 -6.06 -7.67 12.33
N MET A 694 -6.31 -6.39 12.01
CA MET A 694 -5.66 -5.72 10.88
C MET A 694 -4.14 -5.66 11.04
N ALA A 695 -3.62 -5.42 12.25
CA ALA A 695 -2.18 -5.47 12.52
C ALA A 695 -1.58 -6.88 12.31
N MET A 696 -2.29 -7.94 12.72
CA MET A 696 -1.87 -9.33 12.44
C MET A 696 -1.87 -9.65 10.94
N TYR A 697 -2.84 -9.14 10.16
CA TYR A 697 -2.84 -9.31 8.70
C TYR A 697 -1.72 -8.51 8.01
N SER A 698 -1.40 -7.29 8.48
CA SER A 698 -0.21 -6.56 8.00
C SER A 698 1.08 -7.34 8.28
N LEU A 699 1.21 -7.92 9.48
CA LEU A 699 2.38 -8.71 9.86
C LEU A 699 2.52 -9.99 9.02
N LEU A 700 1.41 -10.71 8.78
CA LEU A 700 1.38 -11.90 7.92
C LEU A 700 1.84 -11.60 6.49
N ALA A 701 1.36 -10.49 5.91
CA ALA A 701 1.77 -10.04 4.58
C ALA A 701 3.27 -9.69 4.54
N ASP A 702 3.75 -8.94 5.54
CA ASP A 702 5.13 -8.49 5.64
C ASP A 702 6.12 -9.66 5.74
N GLN A 703 5.79 -10.67 6.56
CA GLN A 703 6.55 -11.91 6.69
C GLN A 703 6.56 -12.73 5.39
N ALA A 704 5.41 -12.93 4.75
CA ALA A 704 5.30 -13.71 3.52
C ALA A 704 6.04 -13.04 2.35
N ARG A 705 5.94 -11.70 2.24
CA ARG A 705 6.69 -10.87 1.29
C ARG A 705 8.20 -10.95 1.56
N SER A 706 8.63 -10.85 2.82
CA SER A 706 10.04 -10.94 3.21
C SER A 706 10.63 -12.32 2.93
N LEU A 707 9.89 -13.40 3.22
CA LEU A 707 10.26 -14.77 2.85
C LEU A 707 10.43 -14.92 1.33
N ALA A 708 9.48 -14.43 0.53
CA ALA A 708 9.52 -14.51 -0.92
C ALA A 708 10.73 -13.74 -1.51
N VAL A 709 11.10 -12.58 -0.94
CA VAL A 709 12.30 -11.84 -1.34
C VAL A 709 13.58 -12.58 -0.94
N LEU A 710 13.67 -13.12 0.28
CA LEU A 710 14.82 -13.92 0.72
C LEU A 710 15.04 -15.15 -0.18
N VAL A 711 13.98 -15.89 -0.50
CA VAL A 711 14.01 -17.06 -1.41
C VAL A 711 14.32 -16.68 -2.87
N HIS A 712 14.13 -15.42 -3.25
CA HIS A 712 14.49 -14.93 -4.58
C HIS A 712 15.96 -14.51 -4.69
N LEU A 713 16.52 -13.92 -3.62
CA LEU A 713 17.86 -13.33 -3.59
C LEU A 713 18.95 -14.26 -3.04
N ALA A 714 18.61 -15.19 -2.14
CA ALA A 714 19.60 -16.09 -1.54
C ALA A 714 20.13 -17.12 -2.56
N PRO A 715 21.39 -17.58 -2.41
CA PRO A 715 21.85 -18.81 -3.02
C PRO A 715 20.87 -19.95 -2.71
N ARG A 716 20.71 -20.90 -3.65
CA ARG A 716 19.83 -22.05 -3.41
C ARG A 716 20.44 -22.92 -2.29
N PRO A 717 19.70 -23.22 -1.21
CA PRO A 717 20.13 -24.25 -0.26
C PRO A 717 20.17 -25.62 -0.96
N ASP A 718 20.87 -26.57 -0.33
CA ASP A 718 20.94 -27.97 -0.79
C ASP A 718 19.54 -28.56 -1.07
N VAL A 719 19.46 -29.50 -2.01
CA VAL A 719 18.20 -30.06 -2.55
C VAL A 719 17.30 -30.63 -1.44
N HIS A 720 17.87 -31.33 -0.44
CA HIS A 720 17.10 -31.89 0.66
C HIS A 720 16.54 -30.80 1.60
N LEU A 721 17.34 -29.77 1.88
CA LEU A 721 16.94 -28.61 2.68
C LEU A 721 15.90 -27.75 1.94
N ALA A 722 16.11 -27.49 0.65
CA ALA A 722 15.21 -26.76 -0.22
C ALA A 722 13.84 -27.46 -0.34
N GLY A 723 13.82 -28.79 -0.52
CA GLY A 723 12.60 -29.59 -0.53
C GLY A 723 11.84 -29.57 0.80
N THR A 724 12.57 -29.59 1.93
CA THR A 724 11.97 -29.52 3.26
C THR A 724 11.36 -28.14 3.54
N LEU A 725 12.10 -27.07 3.26
CA LEU A 725 11.62 -25.68 3.38
C LEU A 725 10.41 -25.42 2.46
N ALA A 726 10.43 -25.97 1.23
CA ALA A 726 9.30 -25.87 0.32
C ALA A 726 8.03 -26.55 0.86
N ARG A 727 8.15 -27.76 1.42
CA ARG A 727 6.99 -28.46 2.03
C ARG A 727 6.40 -27.66 3.20
N ILE A 728 7.24 -26.95 3.98
CA ILE A 728 6.77 -26.05 5.04
C ILE A 728 6.00 -24.84 4.44
N CYS A 729 6.49 -24.25 3.34
CA CYS A 729 5.76 -23.19 2.61
C CYS A 729 4.39 -23.69 2.10
N ASP A 730 4.34 -24.89 1.54
CA ASP A 730 3.10 -25.48 1.02
C ASP A 730 2.07 -25.74 2.15
N LEU A 731 2.49 -26.33 3.27
CA LEU A 731 1.66 -26.54 4.47
C LEU A 731 1.16 -25.23 5.10
N LEU A 732 2.00 -24.20 5.20
CA LEU A 732 1.60 -22.86 5.65
C LEU A 732 0.59 -22.23 4.67
N GLY A 733 0.78 -22.43 3.35
CA GLY A 733 -0.17 -22.04 2.33
C GLY A 733 -1.54 -22.69 2.52
N GLU A 734 -1.60 -23.99 2.77
CA GLU A 734 -2.84 -24.72 3.09
C GLU A 734 -3.50 -24.23 4.37
N ARG A 735 -2.73 -23.97 5.43
CA ARG A 735 -3.23 -23.36 6.68
C ARG A 735 -3.88 -22.00 6.42
N VAL A 736 -3.29 -21.17 5.58
CA VAL A 736 -3.84 -19.86 5.19
C VAL A 736 -5.09 -20.01 4.29
N ARG A 737 -5.14 -21.02 3.40
CA ARG A 737 -6.36 -21.35 2.62
C ARG A 737 -7.51 -21.76 3.54
N ALA A 738 -7.28 -22.58 4.56
CA ALA A 738 -8.30 -22.96 5.54
C ALA A 738 -8.87 -21.72 6.28
N LEU A 739 -8.00 -20.79 6.71
CA LEU A 739 -8.41 -19.50 7.29
C LEU A 739 -9.21 -18.60 6.31
N SER A 740 -8.96 -18.72 5.00
CA SER A 740 -9.72 -18.03 3.95
C SER A 740 -11.13 -18.60 3.76
N ALA A 741 -11.28 -19.92 3.90
CA ALA A 741 -12.55 -20.63 3.78
C ALA A 741 -13.39 -20.57 5.07
N GLY A 742 -12.73 -20.42 6.22
CA GLY A 742 -13.37 -20.50 7.54
C GLY A 742 -13.64 -21.94 8.01
N THR A 743 -12.93 -22.91 7.43
CA THR A 743 -12.97 -24.31 7.86
C THR A 743 -12.13 -24.52 9.13
N ALA A 744 -12.25 -25.71 9.72
CA ALA A 744 -11.24 -26.18 10.68
C ALA A 744 -9.83 -26.14 10.05
N LEU A 745 -8.81 -26.00 10.92
CA LEU A 745 -7.41 -26.16 10.52
C LEU A 745 -7.19 -27.61 10.05
N PRO A 746 -6.39 -27.85 8.98
CA PRO A 746 -6.01 -29.20 8.59
C PRO A 746 -5.17 -29.87 9.71
N PRO A 747 -5.24 -31.21 9.87
CA PRO A 747 -4.49 -31.95 10.87
C PRO A 747 -2.99 -32.01 10.51
N GLY A 748 -2.29 -30.89 10.70
CA GLY A 748 -0.88 -30.73 10.36
C GLY A 748 -0.18 -29.57 11.07
N THR A 749 -0.85 -28.87 12.00
CA THR A 749 -0.25 -27.76 12.76
C THR A 749 0.97 -28.19 13.58
N ALA A 750 0.87 -29.30 14.31
CA ALA A 750 2.00 -29.88 15.04
C ALA A 750 3.13 -30.38 14.13
N GLU A 751 2.82 -30.74 12.88
CA GLU A 751 3.81 -31.23 11.91
C GLU A 751 4.63 -30.08 11.30
N VAL A 752 4.01 -28.90 11.10
CA VAL A 752 4.75 -27.68 10.70
C VAL A 752 5.78 -27.31 11.76
N SER A 753 5.38 -27.15 13.02
CA SER A 753 6.30 -26.76 14.10
C SER A 753 7.38 -27.84 14.33
N ARG A 754 7.03 -29.13 14.30
CA ARG A 754 7.99 -30.25 14.37
C ARG A 754 9.05 -30.16 13.26
N ARG A 755 8.66 -29.89 12.01
CA ARG A 755 9.62 -29.73 10.90
C ARG A 755 10.48 -28.48 11.06
N LEU A 756 9.92 -27.37 11.56
CA LEU A 756 10.67 -26.15 11.87
C LEU A 756 11.73 -26.36 12.97
N ASP A 757 11.49 -27.28 13.92
CA ASP A 757 12.48 -27.66 14.93
C ASP A 757 13.54 -28.64 14.40
N THR A 758 13.15 -29.65 13.61
CA THR A 758 14.12 -30.52 12.94
C THR A 758 15.08 -29.74 12.04
N VAL A 759 14.59 -28.77 11.25
CA VAL A 759 15.44 -27.90 10.42
C VAL A 759 16.21 -26.86 11.24
N GLY A 760 15.70 -26.45 12.40
CA GLY A 760 16.46 -25.64 13.36
C GLY A 760 17.71 -26.37 13.85
N LEU A 761 17.57 -27.67 14.15
CA LEU A 761 18.68 -28.51 14.62
C LEU A 761 19.70 -28.79 13.51
N THR A 762 19.29 -29.08 12.25
CA THR A 762 20.25 -29.26 11.13
C THR A 762 21.11 -28.02 10.89
N LEU A 763 20.49 -26.83 10.89
CA LEU A 763 21.19 -25.58 10.63
C LEU A 763 22.11 -25.15 11.77
N VAL A 764 21.95 -25.68 12.99
CA VAL A 764 22.90 -25.49 14.10
C VAL A 764 24.04 -26.50 14.00
N SER A 765 23.79 -27.75 13.62
CA SER A 765 24.81 -28.80 13.60
C SER A 765 25.75 -28.79 12.39
N TRP A 766 25.34 -28.24 11.23
CA TRP A 766 26.02 -28.54 9.95
C TRP A 766 26.59 -27.32 9.20
N TYR A 767 26.03 -26.11 9.40
CA TYR A 767 26.38 -24.90 8.63
C TYR A 767 27.29 -23.90 9.39
N GLY A 768 27.94 -24.35 10.47
CA GLY A 768 28.80 -23.49 11.31
C GLY A 768 28.04 -22.29 11.90
N VAL A 769 28.71 -21.16 12.07
CA VAL A 769 28.05 -19.88 12.47
C VAL A 769 27.61 -19.07 11.24
N THR A 770 28.17 -19.36 10.06
CA THR A 770 28.36 -18.38 8.98
C THR A 770 27.27 -18.34 7.91
N ASP A 771 26.57 -19.44 7.59
CA ASP A 771 25.51 -19.38 6.56
C ASP A 771 24.19 -18.81 7.14
N GLU A 772 24.06 -17.49 7.04
CA GLU A 772 22.89 -16.76 7.52
C GLU A 772 21.66 -16.90 6.60
N GLY A 773 21.81 -17.37 5.35
CA GLY A 773 20.74 -17.42 4.35
C GLY A 773 19.59 -18.36 4.74
N PRO A 774 19.84 -19.67 4.86
CA PRO A 774 18.85 -20.65 5.30
C PRO A 774 18.29 -20.35 6.70
N ARG A 775 19.12 -19.78 7.59
CA ARG A 775 18.71 -19.38 8.95
C ARG A 775 17.67 -18.25 8.93
N ARG A 776 17.87 -17.23 8.09
CA ARG A 776 16.89 -16.14 7.88
C ARG A 776 15.58 -16.67 7.28
N ILE A 777 15.65 -17.60 6.32
CA ILE A 777 14.46 -18.26 5.74
C ILE A 777 13.69 -19.04 6.83
N LEU A 778 14.38 -19.85 7.64
CA LEU A 778 13.75 -20.61 8.73
C LEU A 778 13.10 -19.68 9.77
N ALA A 779 13.75 -18.57 10.14
CA ALA A 779 13.21 -17.61 11.09
C ALA A 779 11.89 -16.98 10.59
N GLN A 780 11.80 -16.60 9.31
CA GLN A 780 10.56 -16.10 8.73
C GLN A 780 9.45 -17.16 8.69
N LEU A 781 9.78 -18.43 8.41
CA LEU A 781 8.81 -19.53 8.46
C LEU A 781 8.28 -19.78 9.88
N ARG A 782 9.12 -19.69 10.92
CA ARG A 782 8.68 -19.74 12.33
C ARG A 782 7.73 -18.59 12.67
N HIS A 783 8.06 -17.36 12.29
CA HIS A 783 7.19 -16.21 12.52
C HIS A 783 5.86 -16.28 11.75
N LEU A 784 5.84 -16.91 10.57
CA LEU A 784 4.60 -17.23 9.84
C LEU A 784 3.74 -18.27 10.58
N ASP A 785 4.35 -19.32 11.14
CA ASP A 785 3.64 -20.34 11.94
C ASP A 785 3.00 -19.72 13.20
N GLU A 786 3.77 -18.91 13.94
CA GLU A 786 3.31 -18.13 15.10
C GLU A 786 2.15 -17.17 14.74
N THR A 787 2.24 -16.50 13.58
CA THR A 787 1.28 -15.47 13.18
C THR A 787 0.00 -16.07 12.62
N THR A 788 0.09 -17.12 11.80
CA THR A 788 -1.08 -17.89 11.35
C THR A 788 -1.76 -18.62 12.52
N GLY A 789 -0.99 -19.10 13.52
CA GLY A 789 -1.51 -19.65 14.77
C GLY A 789 -2.32 -18.63 15.58
N ARG A 790 -1.77 -17.44 15.84
CA ARG A 790 -2.48 -16.36 16.56
C ARG A 790 -3.73 -15.87 15.84
N ILE A 791 -3.70 -15.82 14.51
CA ILE A 791 -4.88 -15.50 13.68
C ILE A 791 -5.96 -16.60 13.82
N ALA A 792 -5.56 -17.87 13.83
CA ALA A 792 -6.48 -19.01 13.96
C ALA A 792 -7.11 -19.12 15.36
N ALA A 793 -6.34 -18.88 16.41
CA ALA A 793 -6.81 -18.91 17.82
C ALA A 793 -7.78 -17.77 18.18
N GLY A 794 -8.04 -16.84 17.24
CA GLY A 794 -9.00 -15.74 17.40
C GLY A 794 -8.39 -14.42 17.88
N GLY A 795 -7.08 -14.36 18.15
CA GLY A 795 -6.40 -13.24 18.81
C GLY A 795 -6.24 -13.45 20.32
N PRO A 796 -5.27 -12.79 20.99
CA PRO A 796 -5.02 -12.99 22.41
C PRO A 796 -6.16 -12.40 23.26
N GLY A 797 -6.95 -13.28 23.87
CA GLY A 797 -8.13 -12.92 24.67
C GLY A 797 -9.02 -14.12 25.02
N SER A 798 -8.99 -15.18 24.20
CA SER A 798 -9.62 -16.50 24.44
C SER A 798 -8.87 -17.33 25.49
N GLY A 799 -8.53 -16.72 26.63
CA GLY A 799 -7.70 -17.29 27.69
C GLY A 799 -8.46 -18.20 28.66
N THR A 800 -9.06 -19.29 28.18
CA THR A 800 -9.18 -20.49 29.03
C THR A 800 -7.79 -21.15 29.09
N PRO A 801 -7.20 -21.38 30.28
CA PRO A 801 -6.00 -22.21 30.39
C PRO A 801 -6.28 -23.60 29.81
N PRO A 802 -5.30 -24.28 29.21
CA PRO A 802 -5.43 -25.72 29.03
C PRO A 802 -5.64 -26.37 30.41
N PRO A 803 -6.55 -27.35 30.55
CA PRO A 803 -6.64 -28.10 31.79
C PRO A 803 -5.27 -28.74 32.10
N PRO A 804 -4.88 -28.86 33.38
CA PRO A 804 -3.62 -29.51 33.72
C PRO A 804 -3.61 -30.94 33.16
N PRO A 805 -2.46 -31.43 32.65
CA PRO A 805 -2.39 -32.78 32.12
C PRO A 805 -2.73 -33.79 33.20
N GLU A 806 -3.63 -34.72 32.90
CA GLU A 806 -3.93 -35.84 33.81
C GLU A 806 -2.64 -36.63 34.10
N PRO A 807 -2.39 -37.02 35.35
CA PRO A 807 -1.23 -37.85 35.68
C PRO A 807 -1.35 -39.20 34.96
N PRO A 808 -0.25 -39.74 34.40
CA PRO A 808 -0.31 -40.97 33.62
C PRO A 808 -0.80 -42.13 34.49
N ALA A 809 -1.86 -42.81 34.03
CA ALA A 809 -2.46 -43.92 34.76
C ALA A 809 -1.44 -45.03 35.05
N VAL A 810 -1.21 -45.30 36.34
CA VAL A 810 -0.31 -46.35 36.81
C VAL A 810 -0.90 -47.71 36.42
N ARG A 811 -0.22 -48.42 35.50
CA ARG A 811 -0.56 -49.82 35.22
C ARG A 811 -0.04 -50.70 36.35
N SER A 812 -0.93 -51.49 36.94
CA SER A 812 -0.60 -52.49 37.97
C SER A 812 0.24 -53.64 37.39
N PRO A 813 1.21 -54.19 38.15
CA PRO A 813 2.20 -55.13 37.63
C PRO A 813 1.75 -56.60 37.72
N THR A 814 0.69 -56.99 37.00
CA THR A 814 0.25 -58.39 36.91
C THR A 814 -0.42 -58.73 35.57
N GLU A 815 0.37 -59.27 34.64
CA GLU A 815 -0.03 -60.36 33.71
C GLU A 815 1.22 -60.95 33.03
N PRO A 816 1.24 -62.24 32.65
CA PRO A 816 2.46 -62.96 32.29
C PRO A 816 2.89 -62.79 30.83
N VAL A 817 4.17 -63.08 30.56
CA VAL A 817 4.77 -63.08 29.22
C VAL A 817 4.41 -64.38 28.48
N PRO A 818 3.83 -64.33 27.26
CA PRO A 818 3.70 -65.49 26.38
C PRO A 818 4.92 -65.67 25.46
N ASP A 819 5.21 -66.92 25.08
CA ASP A 819 6.46 -67.34 24.43
C ASP A 819 6.71 -66.82 23.00
N THR A 820 7.99 -66.79 22.63
CA THR A 820 8.49 -66.47 21.29
C THR A 820 8.26 -67.61 20.27
N PRO A 821 7.61 -67.35 19.11
CA PRO A 821 7.66 -68.26 17.96
C PRO A 821 9.00 -68.17 17.22
N ARG A 822 9.49 -69.31 16.69
CA ARG A 822 10.71 -69.37 15.87
C ARG A 822 10.51 -68.76 14.47
N ALA A 823 11.63 -68.35 13.84
CA ALA A 823 11.66 -67.62 12.58
C ALA A 823 11.23 -68.43 11.34
N ARG A 824 10.70 -67.71 10.34
CA ARG A 824 10.64 -68.10 8.91
C ARG A 824 10.98 -66.87 8.02
N PRO A 825 11.43 -67.07 6.76
CA PRO A 825 12.22 -66.08 6.03
C PRO A 825 11.41 -64.97 5.33
N ALA A 826 12.16 -64.02 4.76
CA ALA A 826 11.70 -62.71 4.29
C ALA A 826 10.70 -62.72 3.12
N THR A 827 9.79 -61.74 3.16
CA THR A 827 9.11 -61.16 1.98
C THR A 827 9.12 -59.63 2.10
N ASN A 828 9.08 -58.93 0.95
CA ASN A 828 9.28 -57.48 0.89
C ASN A 828 8.24 -56.68 1.68
N ARG A 829 8.66 -56.05 2.78
CA ARG A 829 8.01 -54.86 3.35
C ARG A 829 8.92 -53.65 3.14
N CYS A 830 8.46 -52.66 2.40
CA CYS A 830 9.10 -51.35 2.42
C CYS A 830 8.93 -50.72 3.81
N THR A 831 10.01 -50.65 4.57
CA THR A 831 10.05 -49.92 5.83
C THR A 831 9.85 -48.43 5.56
N ALA A 832 8.85 -47.85 6.23
CA ALA A 832 8.80 -46.42 6.52
C ALA A 832 10.14 -46.01 7.18
N ASN A 833 10.60 -44.78 6.95
CA ASN A 833 11.91 -44.30 7.40
C ASN A 833 13.11 -45.14 6.88
N SER A 834 13.20 -45.36 5.55
CA SER A 834 14.38 -45.94 4.90
C SER A 834 15.06 -44.97 3.90
N ILE A 835 16.34 -44.71 4.12
CA ILE A 835 17.22 -43.98 3.19
C ILE A 835 17.75 -44.98 2.15
N ARG A 836 17.77 -44.62 0.87
CA ARG A 836 18.28 -45.45 -0.23
C ARG A 836 18.98 -44.58 -1.28
N GLY A 837 19.75 -45.18 -2.17
CA GLY A 837 20.33 -44.46 -3.30
C GLY A 837 21.41 -45.24 -4.03
N LEU A 838 22.05 -44.58 -4.99
CA LEU A 838 23.14 -45.08 -5.82
C LEU A 838 24.46 -44.41 -5.41
N VAL A 839 25.55 -45.16 -5.38
CA VAL A 839 26.93 -44.64 -5.29
C VAL A 839 27.63 -44.83 -6.63
N SER A 840 28.15 -43.74 -7.19
CA SER A 840 28.88 -43.75 -8.46
C SER A 840 30.16 -42.92 -8.40
N ARG A 841 31.04 -43.12 -9.38
CA ARG A 841 32.21 -42.27 -9.67
C ARG A 841 31.81 -41.09 -10.59
N PRO A 842 32.71 -40.12 -10.85
CA PRO A 842 32.42 -38.99 -11.75
C PRO A 842 32.15 -39.40 -13.21
N ASP A 843 32.55 -40.61 -13.61
CA ASP A 843 32.24 -41.25 -14.90
C ASP A 843 30.87 -41.95 -14.92
N HIS A 844 30.04 -41.71 -13.89
CA HIS A 844 28.74 -42.34 -13.62
C HIS A 844 28.78 -43.87 -13.45
N ARG A 845 29.95 -44.52 -13.33
CA ARG A 845 30.00 -45.96 -13.08
C ARG A 845 29.60 -46.28 -11.64
N PRO A 846 28.71 -47.25 -11.40
CA PRO A 846 28.36 -47.69 -10.05
C PRO A 846 29.62 -48.22 -9.34
N THR A 847 29.79 -47.87 -8.08
CA THR A 847 31.03 -48.14 -7.33
C THR A 847 30.71 -48.77 -5.98
N ARG A 848 31.50 -49.77 -5.60
CA ARG A 848 31.39 -50.41 -4.28
C ARG A 848 31.87 -49.49 -3.17
N ALA A 849 31.00 -49.24 -2.20
CA ALA A 849 31.27 -48.44 -1.02
C ALA A 849 30.55 -48.98 0.23
N VAL A 850 31.19 -48.78 1.38
CA VAL A 850 30.57 -48.84 2.69
C VAL A 850 29.86 -47.52 2.94
N VAL A 851 28.54 -47.58 3.16
CA VAL A 851 27.72 -46.41 3.49
C VAL A 851 27.30 -46.49 4.95
N THR A 852 27.84 -45.57 5.76
CA THR A 852 27.67 -45.52 7.22
C THR A 852 26.79 -44.34 7.61
N LEU A 853 25.73 -44.62 8.37
CA LEU A 853 24.82 -43.62 8.91
C LEU A 853 25.21 -43.30 10.35
N ILE A 854 25.54 -42.03 10.63
CA ILE A 854 26.02 -41.56 11.94
C ILE A 854 25.00 -40.56 12.51
N ASP A 855 24.65 -40.67 13.79
CA ASP A 855 23.71 -39.76 14.45
C ASP A 855 24.37 -38.44 14.93
N ARG A 856 23.54 -37.52 15.42
CA ARG A 856 23.95 -36.23 15.98
C ARG A 856 24.87 -36.30 17.22
N TYR A 857 25.16 -37.49 17.74
CA TYR A 857 26.07 -37.74 18.85
C TYR A 857 27.36 -38.45 18.39
N GLY A 858 27.59 -38.55 17.08
CA GLY A 858 28.75 -39.23 16.50
C GLY A 858 28.66 -40.76 16.54
N ARG A 859 27.49 -41.34 16.86
CA ARG A 859 27.32 -42.79 17.00
C ARG A 859 26.81 -43.39 15.70
N GLN A 860 27.35 -44.55 15.31
CA GLN A 860 26.85 -45.30 14.14
C GLN A 860 25.40 -45.75 14.39
N ALA A 861 24.46 -45.17 13.65
CA ALA A 861 23.02 -45.45 13.71
C ALA A 861 22.61 -46.62 12.80
N ALA A 862 23.29 -46.76 11.66
CA ALA A 862 23.17 -47.87 10.72
C ALA A 862 24.44 -47.95 9.85
N ARG A 863 24.67 -49.08 9.17
CA ARG A 863 25.73 -49.24 8.16
C ARG A 863 25.27 -50.30 7.16
N ALA A 864 25.59 -50.09 5.89
CA ALA A 864 25.31 -51.00 4.79
C ALA A 864 26.48 -50.95 3.79
N GLU A 865 26.58 -51.95 2.93
CA GLU A 865 27.48 -51.93 1.79
C GLU A 865 26.63 -51.90 0.52
N THR A 866 27.10 -51.18 -0.50
CA THR A 866 26.42 -51.09 -1.79
C THR A 866 26.41 -52.43 -2.51
N ASP A 867 25.34 -52.73 -3.25
CA ASP A 867 25.31 -53.87 -4.18
C ASP A 867 26.28 -53.70 -5.37
N HIS A 868 26.32 -54.69 -6.24
CA HIS A 868 27.12 -54.70 -7.48
C HIS A 868 26.61 -53.69 -8.55
N HIS A 869 25.49 -53.02 -8.30
CA HIS A 869 25.00 -51.87 -9.06
C HIS A 869 25.19 -50.55 -8.29
N GLY A 870 25.98 -50.52 -7.21
CA GLY A 870 26.24 -49.33 -6.40
C GLY A 870 25.08 -48.91 -5.49
N ARG A 871 24.00 -49.69 -5.38
CA ARG A 871 22.81 -49.30 -4.62
C ARG A 871 22.94 -49.64 -3.14
N TYR A 872 22.52 -48.74 -2.26
CA TYR A 872 22.48 -48.96 -0.81
C TYR A 872 21.07 -48.73 -0.24
N ALA A 873 20.80 -49.29 0.94
CA ALA A 873 19.59 -49.05 1.72
C ALA A 873 19.89 -49.10 3.23
N LEU A 874 19.39 -48.12 3.99
CA LEU A 874 19.64 -47.92 5.42
C LEU A 874 18.32 -47.55 6.11
N THR A 875 17.96 -48.21 7.21
CA THR A 875 16.75 -47.92 7.99
C THR A 875 17.14 -47.41 9.38
N PRO A 876 17.23 -46.07 9.61
CA PRO A 876 17.50 -45.52 10.94
C PRO A 876 16.43 -45.88 11.97
N ARG A 877 16.87 -46.13 13.21
CA ARG A 877 16.01 -46.55 14.34
C ARG A 877 15.02 -45.48 14.85
N ARG A 878 15.17 -44.22 14.43
CA ARG A 878 14.30 -43.08 14.78
C ARG A 878 14.24 -42.11 13.59
N ALA A 879 13.22 -41.25 13.55
CA ALA A 879 13.27 -40.05 12.72
C ALA A 879 14.32 -39.08 13.28
N GLY A 880 15.10 -38.42 12.41
CA GLY A 880 16.19 -37.55 12.84
C GLY A 880 17.16 -37.14 11.74
N VAL A 881 18.15 -36.36 12.15
CA VAL A 881 19.27 -35.91 11.30
C VAL A 881 20.41 -36.91 11.40
N TYR A 882 20.93 -37.32 10.25
CA TYR A 882 22.04 -38.27 10.16
C TYR A 882 23.10 -37.77 9.17
N LEU A 883 24.36 -38.05 9.47
CA LEU A 883 25.47 -37.92 8.53
C LEU A 883 25.63 -39.26 7.79
N LEU A 884 25.57 -39.22 6.46
CA LEU A 884 25.75 -40.35 5.58
C LEU A 884 27.18 -40.32 5.03
N VAL A 885 28.06 -41.14 5.61
CA VAL A 885 29.48 -41.25 5.21
C VAL A 885 29.64 -42.41 4.24
N CYS A 886 30.06 -42.11 3.02
CA CYS A 886 30.33 -43.06 1.95
C CYS A 886 31.84 -43.24 1.77
N THR A 887 32.34 -44.40 2.19
CA THR A 887 33.74 -44.83 2.08
C THR A 887 33.88 -45.89 0.99
N PRO A 888 34.63 -45.67 -0.11
CA PRO A 888 34.82 -46.68 -1.16
C PRO A 888 35.47 -47.96 -0.61
N SER A 889 35.00 -49.12 -1.07
CA SER A 889 35.42 -50.45 -0.56
C SER A 889 36.59 -51.06 -1.33
N GLU A 890 36.89 -50.57 -2.52
CA GLU A 890 37.92 -51.11 -3.42
C GLU A 890 39.09 -50.13 -3.54
N PRO A 891 40.35 -50.57 -3.31
CA PRO A 891 41.53 -49.80 -3.68
C PRO A 891 41.53 -49.51 -5.18
N VAL A 892 41.91 -48.30 -5.57
CA VAL A 892 42.14 -47.99 -6.99
C VAL A 892 43.34 -48.81 -7.46
N ALA A 893 43.22 -49.50 -8.61
CA ALA A 893 44.27 -50.34 -9.17
C ALA A 893 45.47 -49.56 -9.76
N THR A 894 45.71 -48.34 -9.27
CA THR A 894 46.74 -47.40 -9.75
C THR A 894 47.50 -46.88 -8.53
N PRO A 895 48.81 -47.16 -8.41
CA PRO A 895 49.59 -46.77 -7.22
C PRO A 895 49.71 -45.24 -7.14
N GLY A 896 48.93 -44.64 -6.24
CA GLY A 896 48.95 -43.20 -5.95
C GLY A 896 47.57 -42.60 -5.66
N ALA A 897 46.50 -43.08 -6.31
CA ALA A 897 45.17 -42.47 -6.19
C ALA A 897 44.45 -42.89 -4.90
N ARG A 898 44.07 -41.92 -4.06
CA ARG A 898 43.25 -42.16 -2.85
C ARG A 898 41.86 -41.55 -3.04
N THR A 899 40.88 -42.38 -3.38
CA THR A 899 39.47 -41.96 -3.42
C THR A 899 39.00 -41.56 -2.01
N ALA A 900 38.79 -40.26 -1.81
CA ALA A 900 38.39 -39.70 -0.52
C ALA A 900 36.98 -40.12 -0.10
N PRO A 901 36.70 -40.29 1.20
CA PRO A 901 35.35 -40.50 1.70
C PRO A 901 34.47 -39.26 1.44
N HIS A 902 33.25 -39.47 0.97
CA HIS A 902 32.26 -38.41 0.80
C HIS A 902 31.25 -38.45 1.94
N ALA A 903 30.82 -37.30 2.46
CA ALA A 903 29.89 -37.22 3.59
C ALA A 903 28.75 -36.22 3.32
N THR A 904 27.50 -36.70 3.37
CA THR A 904 26.30 -35.93 3.01
C THR A 904 25.32 -35.96 4.18
N ALA A 905 24.63 -34.85 4.47
CA ALA A 905 23.56 -34.84 5.48
C ALA A 905 22.25 -35.42 4.91
N VAL A 906 21.62 -36.36 5.63
CA VAL A 906 20.30 -36.89 5.27
C VAL A 906 19.35 -36.79 6.47
N VAL A 907 18.17 -36.23 6.24
CA VAL A 907 17.10 -36.12 7.24
C VAL A 907 16.11 -37.25 7.01
N ALA A 908 16.09 -38.21 7.94
CA ALA A 908 15.24 -39.39 7.87
C ALA A 908 13.95 -39.15 8.66
N MET A 909 12.80 -39.37 8.03
CA MET A 909 11.45 -39.14 8.55
C MET A 909 10.56 -40.33 8.16
N ASP A 910 9.26 -40.29 8.41
CA ASP A 910 8.37 -41.45 8.15
C ASP A 910 8.31 -41.87 6.66
N GLU A 911 8.61 -40.96 5.73
CA GLU A 911 8.77 -41.24 4.29
C GLU A 911 10.17 -41.77 3.95
N PRO A 912 10.32 -42.70 2.98
CA PRO A 912 11.61 -43.11 2.47
C PRO A 912 12.31 -41.98 1.70
N VAL A 913 13.64 -41.91 1.79
CA VAL A 913 14.45 -40.81 1.23
C VAL A 913 15.46 -41.36 0.24
N THR A 914 15.42 -40.89 -1.01
CA THR A 914 16.47 -41.20 -2.01
C THR A 914 17.58 -40.16 -1.95
N CYS A 915 18.84 -40.59 -1.87
CA CYS A 915 20.03 -39.75 -1.84
C CYS A 915 21.16 -40.44 -2.62
N ASP A 916 21.42 -39.99 -3.86
CA ASP A 916 22.46 -40.56 -4.72
C ASP A 916 23.78 -39.81 -4.50
N ILE A 917 24.90 -40.54 -4.45
CA ILE A 917 26.23 -40.06 -4.05
C ILE A 917 27.20 -40.21 -5.23
N VAL A 918 27.88 -39.13 -5.58
CA VAL A 918 29.02 -39.16 -6.51
C VAL A 918 30.31 -39.00 -5.70
N LEU A 919 31.14 -40.04 -5.71
CA LEU A 919 32.46 -40.01 -5.05
C LEU A 919 33.42 -39.15 -5.87
N PRO A 920 34.22 -38.26 -5.23
CA PRO A 920 35.24 -37.48 -5.94
C PRO A 920 36.39 -38.38 -6.41
N GLY A 921 36.95 -38.05 -7.58
CA GLY A 921 38.16 -38.67 -8.12
C GLY A 921 39.27 -37.64 -8.30
N GLU A 922 40.51 -38.03 -8.01
CA GLU A 922 41.69 -37.20 -8.25
C GLU A 922 42.15 -37.33 -9.71
N HIS A 923 42.39 -36.20 -10.39
CA HIS A 923 43.11 -36.19 -11.66
C HIS A 923 44.62 -36.11 -11.40
N PRO A 924 45.46 -36.93 -12.06
CA PRO A 924 46.91 -36.74 -12.05
C PRO A 924 47.28 -35.46 -12.81
N ALA A 925 48.20 -34.66 -12.27
CA ALA A 925 48.59 -33.38 -12.85
C ALA A 925 49.83 -33.50 -13.75
N THR A 926 49.67 -33.17 -15.03
CA THR A 926 50.75 -32.85 -15.98
C THR A 926 50.34 -31.65 -16.85
N LEU A 927 51.32 -30.87 -17.32
CA LEU A 927 51.09 -29.57 -17.97
C LEU A 927 50.79 -29.70 -19.47
N GLY A 928 50.00 -28.77 -19.98
CA GLY A 928 49.86 -28.45 -21.40
C GLY A 928 48.92 -27.26 -21.62
N CYS A 929 49.37 -26.23 -22.33
CA CYS A 929 48.52 -25.15 -22.84
C CYS A 929 47.80 -25.64 -24.13
N GLU A 930 46.74 -25.03 -24.68
CA GLU A 930 46.04 -23.75 -24.45
C GLU A 930 44.50 -24.02 -24.51
N ASP A 931 43.54 -23.16 -24.14
CA ASP A 931 43.51 -21.77 -23.65
C ASP A 931 42.27 -21.55 -22.74
N GLY A 932 42.16 -20.37 -22.11
CA GLY A 932 40.92 -19.58 -22.15
C GLY A 932 39.74 -20.00 -21.28
N THR A 933 39.76 -19.68 -19.97
CA THR A 933 38.74 -18.80 -19.32
C THR A 933 38.98 -18.56 -17.82
N GLU A 934 38.31 -17.53 -17.31
CA GLU A 934 38.41 -16.80 -16.04
C GLU A 934 38.52 -17.60 -14.71
N ALA A 935 39.64 -17.32 -14.00
CA ALA A 935 39.69 -16.62 -12.70
C ALA A 935 39.13 -17.22 -11.37
N ALA A 936 40.01 -17.11 -10.35
CA ALA A 936 39.74 -16.94 -8.91
C ALA A 936 39.12 -18.13 -8.11
N PHE A 937 39.61 -18.52 -6.93
CA PHE A 937 40.38 -17.81 -5.90
C PHE A 937 41.46 -18.70 -5.23
N ARG A 938 42.55 -18.10 -4.74
CA ARG A 938 43.42 -18.70 -3.71
C ARG A 938 43.26 -17.94 -2.39
N HIS A 939 43.05 -18.66 -1.28
CA HIS A 939 43.71 -18.46 0.02
C HIS A 939 43.20 -19.55 0.99
N THR A 940 43.99 -20.61 1.20
CA THR A 940 44.76 -20.89 2.44
C THR A 940 43.91 -21.13 3.69
N SER A 941 43.82 -22.42 4.06
CA SER A 941 43.37 -22.89 5.37
C SER A 941 44.46 -22.70 6.43
N GLU A 942 44.16 -22.01 7.53
CA GLU A 942 44.96 -22.12 8.77
C GLU A 942 44.17 -21.68 10.03
N THR A 943 43.09 -22.42 10.36
CA THR A 943 42.51 -22.67 11.71
C THR A 943 41.41 -23.70 11.59
#